data_AF-A0A2U1CPV8-F1
#
_entry.id   AF-A0A2U1CPV8-F1
#
_cell.length_a   1.000
_cell.length_b   1.000
_cell.length_c   1.000
_cell.angle_alpha   90.00
_cell.angle_beta   90.00
_cell.angle_gamma   90.00
#
_symmetry.space_group_name_H-M   'P 1'
#
loop_
_entity.id
_entity.type
_entity.pdbx_description
1 polymer ?
#
loop_
_entity_poly.entity_id
_entity_poly.type
_entity_poly.pdbx_seq_one_letter_code
_entity_poly.pdbx_strand_id
1 'polypeptide(L)'
;MTVRRAFLTLAVAVCIFALYFAVQPLGPGYEQLDRSSYSATAIGINAENQWSEFVDDKQGILFVHPGEIEPVLVKLRFASSGNAVLTFFIREGGQLGNIKFTLRHNGELIGSHEVIYDHSPTTVGLKIASGDIVEIEAEKNGITAQDWGQIRIEQRSAIFTLEEVLVPLLWAFLAFYLASKRHLTVVVNAYLIFLIYIVADKLTFGLLDFRNISAYSALAISLTFIFVWVYQELYWARRFRLAAALSFFLALILYVVPVTYIIYYLNFHESIDKSILFAIFQTNLTETIEYLHDFVSPLWLWGAMITALAIGFLLLSHEKRVPTVFERSLLLFLIVTFAVPTLISVDALRLPHFTFRTAAEYHRELSAFRAIQESRAAGIDNLTAAKDHNDEIHIVVIGESLNRRHMGLYGYFRETTPSLTRLRKSGELIVYENAFSSHTHTMQVLSQALTEANQFNHRSYFESSSLIDVLKAADVNTVWLTNQNLLGAWDNMVSVIANTADQLVGINRAIGTTVATDTWDAELLPPIADALHPKTKQSQVIFVHLMGSHSNYCSRFPEEYQDYTEPLPRGIAGSSIDHQPKLAQSLNCYDNSVLYNDYVVNRIISLLRESGTVGSVTYFSDHGDDVMAQLGHNSTKFTFDMAAIPLMFWLSDSYIERYPLKYKYLNQHSAKLFTNDLLFDTLLGVIDVRSDKRQEKFDLSSEAFHLEESKASTLHGKIPLFNDANYIWWQRFNRESLADIEQDERVIPHRVNSIGKLHDIWAAGYRSFEVDVIFNLNESSGFRIGHESATSGLPFEAYLDSINVSEVRKIWFDLKNLTAENYQEVLAALQSLDDRYALKDRLILESSTTGDWFKIFREEGWHTSYYTPTDRIVELLARNNISELNELAQQIAAQVEVQNVAAVSFDHRGYSFIKQYLESKLAKDVVYHSWVGPAISTSEFLKKLSQTPIYLDKRVRTVLIPFHSPFHL
;
A
#
# COMPACT_ATOMS: atom_id res chain seq x y z
N MET A 1 -38.40 19.10 -41.49
CA MET A 1 -36.95 19.00 -41.80
C MET A 1 -36.10 19.90 -40.88
N THR A 2 -36.59 20.30 -39.70
CA THR A 2 -36.06 21.45 -38.95
C THR A 2 -35.58 21.12 -37.52
N VAL A 3 -36.11 20.08 -36.87
CA VAL A 3 -35.56 19.58 -35.58
C VAL A 3 -34.28 18.76 -35.78
N ARG A 4 -34.21 18.03 -36.90
CA ARG A 4 -33.08 17.12 -37.20
C ARG A 4 -31.80 17.84 -37.61
N ARG A 5 -31.93 19.01 -38.27
CA ARG A 5 -30.78 19.90 -38.54
C ARG A 5 -30.32 20.59 -37.27
N ALA A 6 -31.22 21.05 -36.41
CA ALA A 6 -30.86 21.62 -35.11
C ALA A 6 -30.16 20.61 -34.20
N PHE A 7 -30.60 19.35 -34.17
CA PHE A 7 -29.92 18.27 -33.44
C PHE A 7 -28.56 17.91 -34.06
N LEU A 8 -28.43 17.99 -35.40
CA LEU A 8 -27.15 17.78 -36.10
C LEU A 8 -26.18 18.93 -35.82
N THR A 9 -26.65 20.17 -35.81
CA THR A 9 -25.84 21.35 -35.46
C THR A 9 -25.45 21.32 -33.98
N LEU A 10 -26.35 20.88 -33.09
CA LEU A 10 -26.07 20.71 -31.67
C LEU A 10 -25.12 19.52 -31.43
N ALA A 11 -25.28 18.40 -32.12
CA ALA A 11 -24.39 17.25 -32.00
C ALA A 11 -23.01 17.54 -32.60
N VAL A 12 -22.92 18.28 -33.71
CA VAL A 12 -21.64 18.75 -34.29
C VAL A 12 -21.01 19.80 -33.38
N ALA A 13 -21.79 20.74 -32.82
CA ALA A 13 -21.29 21.70 -31.84
C ALA A 13 -20.81 20.99 -30.56
N VAL A 14 -21.55 20.01 -30.03
CA VAL A 14 -21.16 19.20 -28.87
C VAL A 14 -19.99 18.28 -29.20
N CYS A 15 -19.87 17.74 -30.42
CA CYS A 15 -18.70 16.97 -30.84
C CYS A 15 -17.46 17.88 -30.93
N ILE A 16 -17.57 19.05 -31.56
CA ILE A 16 -16.49 20.05 -31.62
C ILE A 16 -16.12 20.55 -30.22
N PHE A 17 -17.10 20.76 -29.34
CA PHE A 17 -16.90 21.27 -27.98
C PHE A 17 -16.39 20.20 -26.99
N ALA A 18 -16.84 18.95 -27.13
CA ALA A 18 -16.35 17.81 -26.37
C ALA A 18 -14.96 17.38 -26.83
N LEU A 19 -14.66 17.45 -28.14
CA LEU A 19 -13.30 17.27 -28.63
C LEU A 19 -12.40 18.45 -28.22
N TYR A 20 -12.92 19.68 -28.19
CA TYR A 20 -12.17 20.83 -27.67
C TYR A 20 -11.78 20.69 -26.19
N PHE A 21 -12.59 20.03 -25.35
CA PHE A 21 -12.23 19.79 -23.94
C PHE A 21 -11.51 18.45 -23.69
N ALA A 22 -11.80 17.41 -24.47
CA ALA A 22 -11.15 16.09 -24.36
C ALA A 22 -9.80 16.02 -25.10
N VAL A 23 -9.64 16.83 -26.15
CA VAL A 23 -8.47 16.94 -27.05
C VAL A 23 -7.85 18.34 -26.95
N GLN A 24 -8.01 19.06 -25.83
CA GLN A 24 -6.92 19.96 -25.45
C GLN A 24 -5.75 19.05 -25.06
N PRO A 25 -4.71 18.89 -25.91
CA PRO A 25 -3.44 18.55 -25.31
C PRO A 25 -3.15 19.68 -24.32
N LEU A 26 -2.74 19.37 -23.10
CA LEU A 26 -2.01 20.37 -22.31
C LEU A 26 -0.59 20.51 -22.90
N GLY A 27 -0.53 20.82 -24.20
CA GLY A 27 0.67 20.87 -24.98
C GLY A 27 0.38 21.11 -26.46
N PRO A 28 0.37 22.36 -26.95
CA PRO A 28 0.45 22.59 -28.39
C PRO A 28 1.82 22.11 -28.90
N GLY A 29 1.94 21.93 -30.21
CA GLY A 29 3.19 21.55 -30.89
C GLY A 29 4.41 22.20 -30.26
N TYR A 30 5.23 21.38 -29.61
CA TYR A 30 6.45 21.83 -28.98
C TYR A 30 7.57 21.80 -30.03
N GLU A 31 8.29 22.91 -30.18
CA GLU A 31 9.51 22.96 -30.99
C GLU A 31 10.73 22.71 -30.10
N GLN A 32 11.72 21.95 -30.56
CA GLN A 32 12.98 21.78 -29.83
C GLN A 32 13.66 23.14 -29.63
N LEU A 33 14.06 23.41 -28.39
CA LEU A 33 14.70 24.67 -28.02
C LEU A 33 16.12 24.75 -28.61
N ASP A 34 16.40 25.78 -29.41
CA ASP A 34 17.75 26.11 -29.88
C ASP A 34 18.67 26.53 -28.71
N ARG A 35 19.98 26.30 -28.87
CA ARG A 35 21.04 26.57 -27.89
C ARG A 35 21.15 28.04 -27.48
N SER A 36 20.55 28.95 -28.25
CA SER A 36 20.45 30.37 -27.88
C SER A 36 19.50 30.63 -26.69
N SER A 37 18.66 29.65 -26.31
CA SER A 37 17.59 29.80 -25.33
C SER A 37 17.90 29.19 -23.94
N TYR A 38 18.95 28.37 -23.79
CA TYR A 38 19.36 27.82 -22.50
C TYR A 38 20.85 27.42 -22.45
N SER A 39 21.38 27.22 -21.24
CA SER A 39 22.70 26.63 -20.98
C SER A 39 22.59 25.49 -19.97
N ALA A 40 23.35 24.41 -20.16
CA ALA A 40 23.34 23.22 -19.30
C ALA A 40 24.73 22.95 -18.70
N THR A 41 24.76 22.57 -17.42
CA THR A 41 25.96 22.11 -16.71
C THR A 41 25.61 20.91 -15.83
N ALA A 42 26.54 20.00 -15.59
CA ALA A 42 26.32 18.83 -14.74
C ALA A 42 27.32 18.76 -13.59
N ILE A 43 26.86 18.26 -12.44
CA ILE A 43 27.63 18.04 -11.20
C ILE A 43 27.46 16.57 -10.80
N GLY A 44 28.47 15.97 -10.16
CA GLY A 44 28.48 14.55 -9.78
C GLY A 44 29.18 13.62 -10.79
N ILE A 45 29.97 14.19 -11.71
CA ILE A 45 30.73 13.45 -12.74
C ILE A 45 32.20 13.38 -12.32
N ASN A 46 32.65 12.23 -11.85
CA ASN A 46 34.03 12.01 -11.42
C ASN A 46 34.41 10.51 -11.47
N ALA A 47 35.69 10.21 -11.29
CA ALA A 47 36.21 8.84 -11.38
C ALA A 47 35.79 7.92 -10.23
N GLU A 48 35.36 8.47 -9.09
CA GLU A 48 34.87 7.71 -7.94
C GLU A 48 33.40 7.31 -8.12
N ASN A 49 32.60 8.11 -8.84
CA ASN A 49 31.21 7.82 -9.19
C ASN A 49 31.12 7.14 -10.57
N GLN A 50 31.42 5.83 -10.67
CA GLN A 50 31.53 5.17 -11.98
C GLN A 50 30.24 5.25 -12.81
N TRP A 51 30.42 5.24 -14.14
CA TRP A 51 29.39 5.46 -15.15
C TRP A 51 28.69 6.83 -15.12
N SER A 52 29.00 7.73 -14.17
CA SER A 52 28.50 9.10 -14.22
C SER A 52 28.98 9.82 -15.49
N GLU A 53 28.05 10.24 -16.34
CA GLU A 53 28.36 10.94 -17.58
C GLU A 53 27.22 11.90 -17.98
N PHE A 54 27.57 12.99 -18.66
CA PHE A 54 26.61 13.96 -19.19
C PHE A 54 27.03 14.43 -20.58
N VAL A 55 26.12 14.33 -21.54
CA VAL A 55 26.32 14.73 -22.92
C VAL A 55 25.18 15.65 -23.34
N ASP A 56 25.53 16.86 -23.81
CA ASP A 56 24.60 17.80 -24.44
C ASP A 56 24.78 17.72 -25.96
N ASP A 57 23.74 17.31 -26.68
CA ASP A 57 23.77 17.16 -28.14
C ASP A 57 23.67 18.50 -28.90
N LYS A 58 23.42 19.59 -28.18
CA LYS A 58 23.27 20.97 -28.67
C LYS A 58 22.02 21.24 -29.52
N GLN A 59 21.05 20.33 -29.52
CA GLN A 59 19.76 20.44 -30.22
C GLN A 59 18.55 20.30 -29.28
N GLY A 60 18.74 20.49 -27.98
CA GLY A 60 17.65 20.34 -27.01
C GLY A 60 17.51 18.93 -26.47
N ILE A 61 18.49 18.04 -26.70
CA ILE A 61 18.53 16.71 -26.11
C ILE A 61 19.78 16.58 -25.23
N LEU A 62 19.55 16.26 -23.97
CA LEU A 62 20.59 15.99 -23.00
C LEU A 62 20.56 14.52 -22.63
N PHE A 63 21.73 13.90 -22.56
CA PHE A 63 21.89 12.54 -22.07
C PHE A 63 22.61 12.61 -20.73
N VAL A 64 22.05 11.97 -19.73
CA VAL A 64 22.60 11.86 -18.37
C VAL A 64 22.62 10.40 -17.96
N HIS A 65 23.80 9.91 -17.61
CA HIS A 65 23.93 8.61 -16.98
C HIS A 65 24.05 8.83 -15.47
N PRO A 66 23.13 8.29 -14.64
CA PRO A 66 23.22 8.44 -13.20
C PRO A 66 24.45 7.68 -12.68
N GLY A 67 25.13 8.26 -11.70
CA GLY A 67 26.26 7.60 -11.06
C GLY A 67 25.87 6.35 -10.27
N GLU A 68 26.82 5.48 -9.98
CA GLU A 68 26.60 4.33 -9.10
C GLU A 68 26.60 4.68 -7.60
N ILE A 69 27.28 5.76 -7.19
CA ILE A 69 27.41 6.18 -5.79
C ILE A 69 26.45 7.32 -5.47
N GLU A 70 26.43 8.34 -6.32
CA GLU A 70 25.64 9.56 -6.10
C GLU A 70 24.91 10.02 -7.38
N PRO A 71 23.74 10.70 -7.26
CA PRO A 71 23.01 11.22 -8.40
C PRO A 71 23.81 12.22 -9.23
N VAL A 72 23.51 12.29 -10.54
CA VAL A 72 24.07 13.34 -11.41
C VAL A 72 23.08 14.50 -11.50
N LEU A 73 23.54 15.70 -11.13
CA LEU A 73 22.71 16.90 -11.10
C LEU A 73 22.97 17.76 -12.35
N VAL A 74 21.97 17.86 -13.22
CA VAL A 74 21.97 18.73 -14.40
C VAL A 74 21.30 20.06 -14.08
N LYS A 75 22.02 21.18 -14.19
CA LYS A 75 21.48 22.54 -14.04
C LYS A 75 21.28 23.21 -15.39
N LEU A 76 20.04 23.57 -15.68
CA LEU A 76 19.61 24.33 -16.84
C LEU A 76 19.36 25.78 -16.47
N ARG A 77 20.00 26.73 -17.15
CA ARG A 77 19.70 28.17 -17.03
C ARG A 77 19.10 28.67 -18.33
N PHE A 78 17.88 29.19 -18.27
CA PHE A 78 17.14 29.66 -19.44
C PHE A 78 17.43 31.14 -19.75
N ALA A 79 17.62 31.46 -21.03
CA ALA A 79 17.91 32.80 -21.53
C ALA A 79 16.68 33.53 -22.09
N SER A 80 15.55 32.84 -22.23
CA SER A 80 14.29 33.38 -22.76
C SER A 80 13.08 32.91 -21.96
N SER A 81 12.06 33.75 -21.84
CA SER A 81 10.80 33.39 -21.19
C SER A 81 9.89 32.56 -22.10
N GLY A 82 9.17 31.58 -21.56
CA GLY A 82 8.28 30.70 -22.32
C GLY A 82 7.66 29.60 -21.48
N ASN A 83 6.93 28.67 -22.11
CA ASN A 83 6.62 27.40 -21.47
C ASN A 83 7.58 26.35 -22.02
N ALA A 84 8.44 25.81 -21.17
CA ALA A 84 9.33 24.72 -21.49
C ALA A 84 8.68 23.39 -21.11
N VAL A 85 8.98 22.35 -21.85
CA VAL A 85 8.63 20.98 -21.53
C VAL A 85 9.89 20.16 -21.47
N LEU A 86 10.04 19.42 -20.38
CA LEU A 86 11.12 18.49 -20.15
C LEU A 86 10.56 17.08 -20.27
N THR A 87 11.02 16.34 -21.27
CA THR A 87 10.61 14.95 -21.51
C THR A 87 11.74 14.00 -21.17
N PHE A 88 11.49 13.06 -20.27
CA PHE A 88 12.43 12.12 -19.69
C PHE A 88 12.18 10.72 -20.24
N PHE A 89 13.20 10.03 -20.75
CA PHE A 89 13.12 8.63 -21.18
C PHE A 89 14.47 7.90 -21.13
N ILE A 90 14.46 6.57 -21.19
CA ILE A 90 15.69 5.78 -21.33
C ILE A 90 16.06 5.68 -22.82
N ARG A 91 17.34 5.90 -23.15
CA ARG A 91 17.85 5.89 -24.53
C ARG A 91 17.52 4.58 -25.27
N GLU A 92 17.14 4.70 -26.53
CA GLU A 92 16.87 3.58 -27.44
C GLU A 92 18.11 2.68 -27.60
N GLY A 93 17.98 1.39 -27.26
CA GLY A 93 19.09 0.42 -27.23
C GLY A 93 19.78 0.23 -25.87
N GLY A 94 19.32 0.89 -24.80
CA GLY A 94 19.69 0.56 -23.42
C GLY A 94 19.22 -0.84 -22.99
N GLN A 95 19.71 -1.34 -21.86
CA GLN A 95 19.14 -2.53 -21.22
C GLN A 95 18.13 -2.11 -20.14
N LEU A 96 17.58 -3.08 -19.40
CA LEU A 96 16.65 -2.83 -18.28
C LEU A 96 17.21 -1.76 -17.33
N GLY A 97 16.52 -0.62 -17.23
CA GLY A 97 16.90 0.43 -16.30
C GLY A 97 15.77 1.37 -15.89
N ASN A 98 15.78 1.77 -14.62
CA ASN A 98 14.90 2.76 -13.99
C ASN A 98 15.75 3.95 -13.54
N ILE A 99 15.50 5.14 -14.10
CA ILE A 99 16.13 6.40 -13.68
C ILE A 99 15.05 7.30 -13.10
N LYS A 100 15.25 7.76 -11.87
CA LYS A 100 14.37 8.75 -11.25
C LYS A 100 14.96 10.14 -11.46
N PHE A 101 14.13 11.02 -12.00
CA PHE A 101 14.44 12.42 -12.25
C PHE A 101 13.70 13.28 -11.23
N THR A 102 14.43 13.93 -10.33
CA THR A 102 13.87 14.93 -9.42
C THR A 102 14.12 16.33 -9.97
N LEU A 103 13.05 17.13 -10.11
CA LEU A 103 13.12 18.47 -10.69
C LEU A 103 12.91 19.54 -9.63
N ARG A 104 13.78 20.56 -9.66
CA ARG A 104 13.61 21.80 -8.89
C ARG A 104 13.64 23.01 -9.81
N HIS A 105 12.75 23.98 -9.59
CA HIS A 105 12.74 25.26 -10.32
C HIS A 105 13.00 26.39 -9.33
N ASN A 106 14.11 27.10 -9.54
CA ASN A 106 14.60 28.14 -8.63
C ASN A 106 14.70 27.69 -7.15
N GLY A 107 14.98 26.40 -6.93
CA GLY A 107 15.15 25.79 -5.60
C GLY A 107 13.89 25.11 -5.04
N GLU A 108 12.70 25.37 -5.59
CA GLU A 108 11.46 24.68 -5.19
C GLU A 108 11.31 23.34 -5.91
N LEU A 109 10.93 22.30 -5.18
CA LEU A 109 10.65 20.96 -5.74
C LEU A 109 9.37 21.01 -6.57
N ILE A 110 9.48 20.64 -7.86
CA ILE A 110 8.34 20.60 -8.79
C ILE A 110 7.71 19.22 -8.81
N GLY A 111 8.54 18.18 -8.72
CA GLY A 111 8.11 16.79 -8.82
C GLY A 111 9.29 15.85 -8.97
N SER A 112 9.02 14.56 -8.78
CA SER A 112 9.96 13.50 -9.06
C SER A 112 9.30 12.47 -9.97
N HIS A 113 10.01 12.04 -11.00
CA HIS A 113 9.47 11.24 -12.09
C HIS A 113 10.40 10.07 -12.36
N GLU A 114 9.91 8.86 -12.17
CA GLU A 114 10.64 7.66 -12.54
C GLU A 114 10.41 7.36 -14.03
N VAL A 115 11.49 7.08 -14.74
CA VAL A 115 11.41 6.60 -16.11
C VAL A 115 12.10 5.26 -16.23
N ILE A 116 11.32 4.30 -16.74
CA ILE A 116 11.67 2.90 -16.85
C ILE A 116 11.92 2.58 -18.32
N TYR A 117 12.89 1.71 -18.59
CA TYR A 117 13.15 1.20 -19.93
C TYR A 117 11.88 0.60 -20.54
N ASP A 118 11.58 0.95 -21.79
CA ASP A 118 10.38 0.50 -22.53
C ASP A 118 9.02 0.98 -21.95
N HIS A 119 9.04 2.08 -21.17
CA HIS A 119 7.86 2.88 -20.78
C HIS A 119 7.72 4.16 -21.61
N SER A 120 6.51 4.74 -21.60
CA SER A 120 6.26 6.05 -22.21
C SER A 120 7.10 7.14 -21.53
N PRO A 121 7.63 8.12 -22.28
CA PRO A 121 8.37 9.23 -21.70
C PRO A 121 7.54 9.98 -20.66
N THR A 122 8.19 10.41 -19.58
CA THR A 122 7.54 11.29 -18.61
C THR A 122 7.79 12.74 -18.97
N THR A 123 6.76 13.57 -18.96
CA THR A 123 6.83 14.94 -19.45
C THR A 123 6.42 15.92 -18.37
N VAL A 124 7.24 16.94 -18.12
CA VAL A 124 7.00 18.01 -17.16
C VAL A 124 6.93 19.35 -17.86
N GLY A 125 5.77 20.01 -17.79
CA GLY A 125 5.57 21.37 -18.30
C GLY A 125 5.91 22.42 -17.26
N LEU A 126 6.77 23.38 -17.62
CA LEU A 126 7.26 24.45 -16.77
C LEU A 126 7.00 25.80 -17.42
N LYS A 127 6.58 26.78 -16.61
CA LYS A 127 6.56 28.19 -17.03
C LYS A 127 7.87 28.83 -16.60
N ILE A 128 8.66 29.23 -17.59
CA ILE A 128 10.04 29.70 -17.40
C ILE A 128 10.11 31.20 -17.70
N ALA A 129 10.78 31.95 -16.84
CA ALA A 129 11.22 33.31 -17.09
C ALA A 129 12.71 33.34 -17.49
N SER A 130 13.11 34.36 -18.27
CA SER A 130 14.53 34.61 -18.55
C SER A 130 15.33 34.74 -17.25
N GLY A 131 16.36 33.91 -17.09
CA GLY A 131 17.23 33.86 -15.91
C GLY A 131 16.93 32.72 -14.93
N ASP A 132 15.77 32.05 -15.08
CA ASP A 132 15.38 30.91 -14.24
C ASP A 132 16.36 29.74 -14.35
N ILE A 133 16.47 29.01 -13.25
CA ILE A 133 17.29 27.81 -13.11
C ILE A 133 16.39 26.62 -12.85
N VAL A 134 16.52 25.58 -13.68
CA VAL A 134 15.90 24.27 -13.44
C VAL A 134 17.01 23.27 -13.15
N GLU A 135 16.93 22.63 -11.99
CA GLU A 135 17.86 21.59 -11.56
C GLU A 135 17.17 20.23 -11.73
N ILE A 136 17.85 19.30 -12.37
CA ILE A 136 17.37 17.95 -12.69
C ILE A 136 18.36 16.97 -12.09
N GLU A 137 17.95 16.28 -11.05
CA GLU A 137 18.73 15.26 -10.38
C GLU A 137 18.35 13.89 -10.96
N ALA A 138 19.30 13.20 -11.59
CA ALA A 138 19.12 11.87 -12.15
C ALA A 138 19.76 10.82 -11.22
N GLU A 139 18.92 9.99 -10.62
CA GLU A 139 19.32 8.92 -9.69
C GLU A 139 18.95 7.54 -10.24
N LYS A 140 19.73 6.52 -9.88
CA LYS A 140 19.37 5.12 -10.16
C LYS A 140 18.20 4.72 -9.25
N ASN A 141 17.10 4.24 -9.83
CA ASN A 141 15.93 3.80 -9.07
C ASN A 141 15.74 2.28 -9.15
N GLY A 142 16.78 1.52 -8.76
CA GLY A 142 16.79 0.05 -8.80
C GLY A 142 17.98 -0.53 -9.60
N ILE A 143 17.77 -1.70 -10.22
CA ILE A 143 18.81 -2.45 -10.94
C ILE A 143 18.93 -1.89 -12.36
N THR A 144 19.91 -1.02 -12.60
CA THR A 144 20.23 -0.54 -13.96
C THR A 144 21.62 -0.97 -14.39
N ALA A 145 21.76 -1.27 -15.68
CA ALA A 145 23.02 -1.60 -16.33
C ALA A 145 23.28 -0.60 -17.48
N GLN A 146 24.25 0.31 -17.31
CA GLN A 146 24.77 1.22 -18.35
C GLN A 146 23.75 2.15 -19.08
N ASP A 147 22.58 2.40 -18.49
CA ASP A 147 21.49 3.11 -19.15
C ASP A 147 21.60 4.64 -19.06
N TRP A 148 21.32 5.29 -20.19
CA TRP A 148 21.33 6.75 -20.31
C TRP A 148 19.91 7.30 -20.24
N GLY A 149 19.69 8.22 -19.30
CA GLY A 149 18.53 9.09 -19.24
C GLY A 149 18.62 10.15 -20.33
N GLN A 150 17.59 10.28 -21.14
CA GLN A 150 17.46 11.30 -22.17
C GLN A 150 16.43 12.35 -21.72
N ILE A 151 16.86 13.61 -21.69
CA ILE A 151 16.05 14.78 -21.35
C ILE A 151 15.89 15.61 -22.62
N ARG A 152 14.67 15.73 -23.11
CA ARG A 152 14.34 16.61 -24.23
C ARG A 152 13.72 17.91 -23.73
N ILE A 153 14.22 19.05 -24.20
CA ILE A 153 13.72 20.37 -23.84
C ILE A 153 12.99 20.98 -25.04
N GLU A 154 11.69 21.20 -24.90
CA GLU A 154 10.85 21.70 -25.99
C GLU A 154 10.06 22.95 -25.54
N GLN A 155 9.77 23.91 -26.42
CA GLN A 155 9.04 25.15 -26.11
C GLN A 155 7.68 25.21 -26.81
N ARG A 156 6.66 25.66 -26.07
CA ARG A 156 5.29 25.84 -26.56
C ARG A 156 5.22 26.89 -27.68
N SER A 157 4.84 26.48 -28.89
CA SER A 157 4.39 27.38 -29.96
C SER A 157 3.04 28.03 -29.58
N ALA A 158 2.89 29.33 -29.87
CA ALA A 158 1.66 30.10 -29.62
C ALA A 158 0.62 30.01 -30.76
N ILE A 159 0.90 29.22 -31.80
CA ILE A 159 0.09 29.15 -33.02
C ILE A 159 -0.65 27.81 -33.04
N PHE A 160 -1.96 27.83 -33.31
CA PHE A 160 -2.75 26.62 -33.58
C PHE A 160 -2.07 25.80 -34.67
N THR A 161 -1.68 24.57 -34.36
CA THR A 161 -1.17 23.66 -35.37
C THR A 161 -2.35 23.16 -36.22
N LEU A 162 -2.13 22.96 -37.53
CA LEU A 162 -3.17 22.39 -38.42
C LEU A 162 -3.70 21.06 -37.87
N GLU A 163 -2.82 20.29 -37.24
CA GLU A 163 -3.05 18.99 -36.60
C GLU A 163 -4.16 19.03 -35.54
N GLU A 164 -4.21 20.08 -34.70
CA GLU A 164 -5.23 20.25 -33.64
C GLU A 164 -6.67 20.42 -34.19
N VAL A 165 -6.80 20.85 -35.46
CA VAL A 165 -8.09 21.12 -36.08
C VAL A 165 -8.51 19.99 -37.04
N LEU A 166 -7.55 19.24 -37.60
CA LEU A 166 -7.80 18.20 -38.61
C LEU A 166 -8.66 17.05 -38.10
N VAL A 167 -8.37 16.51 -36.91
CA VAL A 167 -9.14 15.39 -36.33
C VAL A 167 -10.60 15.77 -36.05
N PRO A 168 -10.91 16.91 -35.38
CA PRO A 168 -12.30 17.35 -35.21
C PRO A 168 -13.02 17.58 -36.55
N LEU A 169 -12.33 18.17 -37.53
CA LEU A 169 -12.90 18.38 -38.86
C LEU A 169 -13.20 17.06 -39.58
N LEU A 170 -12.32 16.07 -39.46
CA LEU A 170 -12.50 14.73 -40.01
C LEU A 170 -13.73 14.06 -39.40
N TRP A 171 -13.87 14.09 -38.07
CA TRP A 171 -15.04 13.54 -37.37
C TRP A 171 -16.34 14.29 -37.73
N ALA A 172 -16.29 15.62 -37.85
CA ALA A 172 -17.46 16.42 -38.27
C ALA A 172 -17.88 16.08 -39.72
N PHE A 173 -16.91 15.95 -40.63
CA PHE A 173 -17.16 15.52 -42.00
C PHE A 173 -17.75 14.12 -42.05
N LEU A 174 -17.14 13.15 -41.33
CA LEU A 174 -17.61 11.77 -41.27
C LEU A 174 -19.03 11.67 -40.70
N ALA A 175 -19.32 12.42 -39.63
CA ALA A 175 -20.64 12.49 -39.03
C ALA A 175 -21.68 13.02 -40.03
N PHE A 176 -21.39 14.12 -40.74
CA PHE A 176 -22.28 14.68 -41.76
C PHE A 176 -22.50 13.68 -42.92
N TYR A 177 -21.42 13.09 -43.42
CA TYR A 177 -21.44 12.15 -44.53
C TYR A 177 -22.25 10.89 -44.19
N LEU A 178 -21.94 10.22 -43.08
CA LEU A 178 -22.67 9.01 -42.65
C LEU A 178 -24.10 9.32 -42.22
N ALA A 179 -24.38 10.48 -41.63
CA ALA A 179 -25.74 10.92 -41.35
C ALA A 179 -26.58 11.07 -42.63
N SER A 180 -26.01 11.65 -43.69
CA SER A 180 -26.67 11.76 -45.00
C SER A 180 -27.03 10.39 -45.59
N LYS A 181 -26.22 9.37 -45.28
CA LYS A 181 -26.38 7.98 -45.71
C LYS A 181 -27.20 7.11 -44.74
N ARG A 182 -27.79 7.72 -43.70
CA ARG A 182 -28.60 7.07 -42.65
C ARG A 182 -27.82 6.12 -41.72
N HIS A 183 -26.51 6.33 -41.57
CA HIS A 183 -25.62 5.61 -40.64
C HIS A 183 -25.22 6.44 -39.41
N LEU A 184 -26.03 7.43 -39.02
CA LEU A 184 -25.73 8.34 -37.89
C LEU A 184 -25.41 7.59 -36.57
N THR A 185 -26.14 6.53 -36.25
CA THR A 185 -25.92 5.80 -34.99
C THR A 185 -24.54 5.11 -34.95
N VAL A 186 -24.08 4.58 -36.09
CA VAL A 186 -22.80 3.88 -36.18
C VAL A 186 -21.64 4.86 -35.94
N VAL A 187 -21.69 6.04 -36.54
CA VAL A 187 -20.66 7.07 -36.35
C VAL A 187 -20.68 7.67 -34.95
N VAL A 188 -21.86 7.86 -34.33
CA VAL A 188 -21.95 8.29 -32.94
C VAL A 188 -21.34 7.25 -32.00
N ASN A 189 -21.65 5.96 -32.19
CA ASN A 189 -21.06 4.89 -31.39
C ASN A 189 -19.54 4.82 -31.55
N ALA A 190 -19.03 4.91 -32.78
CA ALA A 190 -17.59 4.90 -33.01
C ALA A 190 -16.88 6.12 -32.40
N TYR A 191 -17.52 7.29 -32.43
CA TYR A 191 -17.01 8.49 -31.78
C TYR A 191 -16.98 8.34 -30.25
N LEU A 192 -17.98 7.71 -29.65
CA LEU A 192 -17.98 7.40 -28.21
C LEU A 192 -16.87 6.41 -27.84
N ILE A 193 -16.67 5.36 -28.64
CA ILE A 193 -15.54 4.43 -28.47
C ILE A 193 -14.22 5.22 -28.51
N PHE A 194 -14.02 6.03 -29.55
CA PHE A 194 -12.84 6.89 -29.69
C PHE A 194 -12.61 7.76 -28.44
N LEU A 195 -13.63 8.50 -27.99
CA LEU A 195 -13.52 9.37 -26.82
C LEU A 195 -13.17 8.60 -25.54
N ILE A 196 -13.80 7.44 -25.31
CA ILE A 196 -13.55 6.63 -24.13
C ILE A 196 -12.12 6.06 -24.12
N TYR A 197 -11.59 5.62 -25.27
CA TYR A 197 -10.19 5.22 -25.38
C TYR A 197 -9.22 6.38 -25.12
N ILE A 198 -9.52 7.57 -25.66
CA ILE A 198 -8.71 8.77 -25.43
C ILE A 198 -8.69 9.16 -23.94
N VAL A 199 -9.84 9.09 -23.27
CA VAL A 199 -9.92 9.34 -21.82
C VAL A 199 -9.15 8.28 -21.04
N ALA A 200 -9.36 6.99 -21.33
CA ALA A 200 -8.66 5.91 -20.64
C ALA A 200 -7.14 6.00 -20.82
N ASP A 201 -6.67 6.27 -22.04
CA ASP A 201 -5.26 6.43 -22.36
C ASP A 201 -4.64 7.63 -21.63
N LYS A 202 -5.34 8.78 -21.61
CA LYS A 202 -4.94 9.97 -20.85
C LYS A 202 -4.83 9.71 -19.34
N LEU A 203 -5.82 9.03 -18.76
CA LEU A 203 -5.82 8.69 -17.34
C LEU A 203 -4.71 7.69 -16.98
N THR A 204 -4.30 6.85 -17.93
CA THR A 204 -3.30 5.80 -17.68
C THR A 204 -1.88 6.29 -17.92
N PHE A 205 -1.63 7.00 -19.02
CA PHE A 205 -0.28 7.37 -19.48
C PHE A 205 -0.01 8.88 -19.45
N GLY A 206 -0.96 9.70 -18.97
CA GLY A 206 -0.80 11.14 -18.87
C GLY A 206 -1.06 11.87 -20.19
N LEU A 207 -0.03 12.47 -20.79
CA LEU A 207 -0.20 13.31 -21.99
C LEU A 207 -0.51 12.48 -23.24
N LEU A 208 -1.34 13.05 -24.12
CA LEU A 208 -1.69 12.50 -25.43
C LEU A 208 -0.99 13.30 -26.53
N ASP A 209 -0.34 12.61 -27.46
CA ASP A 209 0.20 13.24 -28.67
C ASP A 209 -0.75 13.09 -29.88
N PHE A 210 -0.46 13.82 -30.95
CA PHE A 210 -1.25 13.76 -32.19
C PHE A 210 -1.24 12.36 -32.81
N ARG A 211 -0.17 11.58 -32.63
CA ARG A 211 -0.03 10.23 -33.18
C ARG A 211 -0.98 9.27 -32.48
N ASN A 212 -1.11 9.33 -31.15
CA ASN A 212 -2.09 8.58 -30.36
C ASN A 212 -3.50 8.92 -30.82
N ILE A 213 -3.84 10.22 -30.84
CA ILE A 213 -5.18 10.71 -31.22
C ILE A 213 -5.55 10.26 -32.63
N SER A 214 -4.61 10.36 -33.56
CA SER A 214 -4.80 9.96 -34.96
C SER A 214 -4.93 8.46 -35.12
N ALA A 215 -4.14 7.66 -34.39
CA ALA A 215 -4.22 6.20 -34.41
C ALA A 215 -5.57 5.71 -33.86
N TYR A 216 -6.01 6.21 -32.71
CA TYR A 216 -7.33 5.88 -32.16
C TYR A 216 -8.47 6.34 -33.08
N SER A 217 -8.35 7.52 -33.68
CA SER A 217 -9.33 8.01 -34.66
C SER A 217 -9.39 7.10 -35.88
N ALA A 218 -8.26 6.76 -36.48
CA ALA A 218 -8.18 5.89 -37.65
C ALA A 218 -8.74 4.49 -37.35
N LEU A 219 -8.42 3.92 -36.18
CA LEU A 219 -8.99 2.65 -35.72
C LEU A 219 -10.53 2.74 -35.64
N ALA A 220 -11.06 3.73 -34.92
CA ALA A 220 -12.50 3.90 -34.75
C ALA A 220 -13.23 4.13 -36.08
N ILE A 221 -12.63 4.88 -37.00
CA ILE A 221 -13.17 5.11 -38.35
C ILE A 221 -13.15 3.82 -39.18
N SER A 222 -12.07 3.04 -39.13
CA SER A 222 -12.00 1.75 -39.83
C SER A 222 -13.07 0.78 -39.34
N LEU A 223 -13.25 0.68 -38.01
CA LEU A 223 -14.31 -0.11 -37.39
C LEU A 223 -15.70 0.39 -37.80
N THR A 224 -15.91 1.71 -37.89
CA THR A 224 -17.16 2.32 -38.38
C THR A 224 -17.55 1.77 -39.75
N PHE A 225 -16.60 1.72 -40.70
CA PHE A 225 -16.88 1.23 -42.05
C PHE A 225 -17.08 -0.29 -42.09
N ILE A 226 -16.39 -1.06 -41.24
CA ILE A 226 -16.66 -2.50 -41.05
C ILE A 226 -18.11 -2.70 -40.55
N PHE A 227 -18.54 -1.93 -39.56
CA PHE A 227 -19.91 -1.98 -39.06
C PHE A 227 -20.94 -1.61 -40.13
N VAL A 228 -20.67 -0.57 -40.93
CA VAL A 228 -21.53 -0.19 -42.06
C VAL A 228 -21.64 -1.34 -43.06
N TRP A 229 -20.54 -2.02 -43.39
CA TRP A 229 -20.55 -3.19 -44.27
C TRP A 229 -21.41 -4.32 -43.70
N VAL A 230 -21.10 -4.77 -42.48
CA VAL A 230 -21.83 -5.87 -41.82
C VAL A 230 -23.33 -5.56 -41.74
N TYR A 231 -23.67 -4.32 -41.37
CA TYR A 231 -25.05 -3.87 -41.32
C TYR A 231 -25.74 -3.93 -42.69
N GLN A 232 -25.07 -3.48 -43.75
CA GLN A 232 -25.61 -3.49 -45.12
C GLN A 232 -25.92 -4.92 -45.60
N GLU A 233 -25.01 -5.87 -45.40
CA GLU A 233 -25.19 -7.26 -45.86
C GLU A 233 -26.28 -7.99 -45.06
N LEU A 234 -26.32 -7.80 -43.74
CA LEU A 234 -27.34 -8.41 -42.88
C LEU A 234 -28.73 -7.79 -43.06
N TYR A 235 -28.80 -6.50 -43.39
CA TYR A 235 -30.04 -5.84 -43.79
C TYR A 235 -30.64 -6.49 -45.05
N TRP A 236 -29.81 -6.78 -46.06
CA TRP A 236 -30.25 -7.42 -47.30
C TRP A 236 -30.76 -8.86 -47.08
N ALA A 237 -30.19 -9.56 -46.10
CA ALA A 237 -30.65 -10.86 -45.64
C ALA A 237 -31.96 -10.82 -44.81
N ARG A 238 -32.59 -9.63 -44.62
CA ARG A 238 -33.74 -9.38 -43.73
C ARG A 238 -33.48 -9.73 -42.25
N ARG A 239 -32.21 -9.75 -41.82
CA ARG A 239 -31.77 -10.09 -40.45
C ARG A 239 -31.29 -8.86 -39.69
N PHE A 240 -32.00 -7.75 -39.79
CA PHE A 240 -31.55 -6.46 -39.24
C PHE A 240 -31.41 -6.46 -37.70
N ARG A 241 -32.29 -7.14 -36.96
CA ARG A 241 -32.17 -7.36 -35.50
C ARG A 241 -30.87 -8.05 -35.12
N LEU A 242 -30.45 -9.02 -35.94
CA LEU A 242 -29.19 -9.73 -35.76
C LEU A 242 -28.00 -8.77 -36.00
N ALA A 243 -28.09 -7.89 -37.00
CA ALA A 243 -27.06 -6.88 -37.26
C ALA A 243 -26.90 -5.86 -36.12
N ALA A 244 -28.03 -5.38 -35.58
CA ALA A 244 -28.04 -4.48 -34.43
C ALA A 244 -27.50 -5.17 -33.17
N ALA A 245 -27.89 -6.42 -32.93
CA ALA A 245 -27.37 -7.23 -31.83
C ALA A 245 -25.86 -7.46 -31.96
N LEU A 246 -25.35 -7.90 -33.10
CA LEU A 246 -23.91 -8.07 -33.33
C LEU A 246 -23.14 -6.76 -33.13
N SER A 247 -23.68 -5.65 -33.64
CA SER A 247 -23.06 -4.33 -33.47
C SER A 247 -23.02 -3.90 -32.00
N PHE A 248 -24.07 -4.19 -31.24
CA PHE A 248 -24.13 -3.93 -29.81
C PHE A 248 -23.13 -4.78 -29.03
N PHE A 249 -23.08 -6.09 -29.27
CA PHE A 249 -22.12 -6.97 -28.58
C PHE A 249 -20.67 -6.64 -28.92
N LEU A 250 -20.35 -6.33 -30.18
CA LEU A 250 -19.00 -5.91 -30.55
C LEU A 250 -18.64 -4.55 -29.94
N ALA A 251 -19.58 -3.60 -29.90
CA ALA A 251 -19.37 -2.35 -29.20
C ALA A 251 -19.11 -2.58 -27.70
N LEU A 252 -19.91 -3.45 -27.06
CA LEU A 252 -19.73 -3.81 -25.64
C LEU A 252 -18.32 -4.35 -25.39
N ILE A 253 -17.84 -5.29 -26.21
CA ILE A 253 -16.46 -5.82 -26.12
C ILE A 253 -15.42 -4.70 -26.22
N LEU A 254 -15.60 -3.75 -27.15
CA LEU A 254 -14.68 -2.63 -27.32
C LEU A 254 -14.71 -1.62 -26.15
N TYR A 255 -15.83 -1.53 -25.43
CA TYR A 255 -15.96 -0.68 -24.24
C TYR A 255 -15.35 -1.30 -22.98
N VAL A 256 -15.36 -2.63 -22.83
CA VAL A 256 -14.91 -3.31 -21.60
C VAL A 256 -13.52 -2.83 -21.19
N VAL A 257 -12.53 -2.92 -22.09
CA VAL A 257 -11.14 -2.57 -21.77
C VAL A 257 -11.01 -1.12 -21.27
N PRO A 258 -11.30 -0.06 -22.05
CA PRO A 258 -11.09 1.31 -21.58
C PRO A 258 -11.99 1.69 -20.40
N VAL A 259 -13.20 1.13 -20.29
CA VAL A 259 -14.07 1.38 -19.12
C VAL A 259 -13.46 0.79 -17.86
N THR A 260 -12.83 -0.39 -17.91
CA THR A 260 -12.10 -0.96 -16.76
C THR A 260 -11.00 -0.02 -16.27
N TYR A 261 -10.18 0.53 -17.18
CA TYR A 261 -9.13 1.48 -16.81
C TYR A 261 -9.70 2.78 -16.21
N ILE A 262 -10.79 3.31 -16.78
CA ILE A 262 -11.45 4.52 -16.26
C ILE A 262 -12.04 4.26 -14.87
N ILE A 263 -12.79 3.17 -14.69
CA ILE A 263 -13.41 2.82 -13.41
C ILE A 263 -12.32 2.61 -12.36
N TYR A 264 -11.23 1.92 -12.70
CA TYR A 264 -10.09 1.75 -11.80
C TYR A 264 -9.54 3.12 -11.36
N TYR A 265 -9.20 4.00 -12.30
CA TYR A 265 -8.70 5.34 -11.99
C TYR A 265 -9.68 6.17 -11.16
N LEU A 266 -10.99 6.06 -11.41
CA LEU A 266 -12.01 6.81 -10.66
C LEU A 266 -12.17 6.33 -9.20
N ASN A 267 -11.88 5.06 -8.90
CA ASN A 267 -11.94 4.56 -7.53
C ASN A 267 -10.63 4.81 -6.77
N PHE A 268 -9.47 4.64 -7.43
CA PHE A 268 -8.17 4.67 -6.75
C PHE A 268 -7.34 5.93 -7.01
N HIS A 269 -7.66 6.73 -8.03
CA HIS A 269 -6.83 7.85 -8.47
C HIS A 269 -5.40 7.44 -8.86
N GLU A 270 -5.23 6.22 -9.37
CA GLU A 270 -3.96 5.67 -9.89
C GLU A 270 -4.22 4.91 -11.19
N SER A 271 -3.17 4.74 -11.99
CA SER A 271 -3.22 3.96 -13.23
C SER A 271 -2.97 2.47 -12.98
N ILE A 272 -3.56 1.62 -13.84
CA ILE A 272 -3.31 0.18 -13.82
C ILE A 272 -1.87 -0.09 -14.26
N ASP A 273 -1.10 -0.79 -13.43
CA ASP A 273 0.25 -1.24 -13.75
C ASP A 273 0.30 -2.71 -14.19
N LYS A 274 1.51 -3.22 -14.50
CA LYS A 274 1.73 -4.62 -14.88
C LYS A 274 1.26 -5.61 -13.81
N SER A 275 1.45 -5.29 -12.52
CA SER A 275 1.10 -6.20 -11.43
C SER A 275 -0.41 -6.39 -11.31
N ILE A 276 -1.18 -5.32 -11.47
CA ILE A 276 -2.65 -5.35 -11.48
C ILE A 276 -3.16 -6.11 -12.72
N LEU A 277 -2.55 -5.92 -13.90
CA LEU A 277 -2.93 -6.71 -15.08
C LEU A 277 -2.64 -8.20 -14.90
N PHE A 278 -1.52 -8.57 -14.28
CA PHE A 278 -1.22 -9.97 -13.97
C PHE A 278 -2.28 -10.57 -13.03
N ALA A 279 -2.67 -9.84 -11.99
CA ALA A 279 -3.76 -10.24 -11.11
C ALA A 279 -5.05 -10.45 -11.90
N ILE A 280 -5.45 -9.50 -12.77
CA ILE A 280 -6.65 -9.62 -13.63
C ILE A 280 -6.60 -10.86 -14.52
N PHE A 281 -5.46 -11.17 -15.14
CA PHE A 281 -5.31 -12.36 -15.99
C PHE A 281 -5.36 -13.69 -15.22
N GLN A 282 -5.12 -13.63 -13.91
CA GLN A 282 -5.17 -14.75 -12.99
C GLN A 282 -6.48 -14.82 -12.21
N THR A 283 -7.40 -13.86 -12.41
CA THR A 283 -8.63 -13.77 -11.62
C THR A 283 -9.73 -14.66 -12.21
N ASN A 284 -10.60 -15.22 -11.37
CA ASN A 284 -11.80 -15.93 -11.81
C ASN A 284 -13.08 -15.06 -11.71
N LEU A 285 -14.24 -15.61 -12.14
CA LEU A 285 -15.50 -14.86 -12.11
C LEU A 285 -15.93 -14.48 -10.69
N THR A 286 -15.68 -15.36 -9.71
CA THR A 286 -16.06 -15.12 -8.30
C THR A 286 -15.22 -13.98 -7.72
N GLU A 287 -13.90 -14.02 -7.86
CA GLU A 287 -13.01 -12.94 -7.41
C GLU A 287 -13.29 -11.61 -8.11
N THR A 288 -13.66 -11.65 -9.41
CA THR A 288 -14.09 -10.44 -10.13
C THR A 288 -15.33 -9.83 -9.47
N ILE A 289 -16.32 -10.66 -9.11
CA ILE A 289 -17.55 -10.18 -8.46
C ILE A 289 -17.26 -9.64 -7.06
N GLU A 290 -16.43 -10.35 -6.28
CA GLU A 290 -16.01 -9.91 -4.94
C GLU A 290 -15.27 -8.57 -5.01
N TYR A 291 -14.32 -8.42 -5.93
CA TYR A 291 -13.59 -7.16 -6.13
C TYR A 291 -14.53 -6.01 -6.52
N LEU A 292 -15.47 -6.25 -7.43
CA LEU A 292 -16.46 -5.23 -7.84
C LEU A 292 -17.37 -4.82 -6.67
N HIS A 293 -17.71 -5.76 -5.79
CA HIS A 293 -18.53 -5.48 -4.61
C HIS A 293 -17.77 -4.66 -3.55
N ASP A 294 -16.53 -5.03 -3.27
CA ASP A 294 -15.75 -4.46 -2.17
C ASP A 294 -15.10 -3.12 -2.53
N PHE A 295 -14.64 -2.96 -3.77
CA PHE A 295 -13.81 -1.81 -4.16
C PHE A 295 -14.42 -0.89 -5.21
N VAL A 296 -15.44 -1.32 -5.97
CA VAL A 296 -16.03 -0.49 -7.03
C VAL A 296 -17.33 0.15 -6.58
N SER A 297 -17.35 1.49 -6.59
CA SER A 297 -18.57 2.23 -6.28
C SER A 297 -19.74 1.81 -7.19
N PRO A 298 -20.93 1.48 -6.64
CA PRO A 298 -22.11 1.15 -7.43
C PRO A 298 -22.46 2.23 -8.46
N LEU A 299 -22.17 3.51 -8.16
CA LEU A 299 -22.43 4.63 -9.08
C LEU A 299 -21.73 4.42 -10.43
N TRP A 300 -20.50 3.93 -10.43
CA TRP A 300 -19.74 3.68 -11.65
C TRP A 300 -20.28 2.49 -12.42
N LEU A 301 -20.73 1.43 -11.73
CA LEU A 301 -21.37 0.26 -12.35
C LEU A 301 -22.71 0.64 -12.99
N TRP A 302 -23.56 1.40 -12.29
CA TRP A 302 -24.81 1.94 -12.84
C TRP A 302 -24.53 2.88 -14.01
N GLY A 303 -23.52 3.74 -13.91
CA GLY A 303 -23.08 4.62 -14.99
C GLY A 303 -22.69 3.84 -16.24
N ALA A 304 -21.87 2.81 -16.10
CA ALA A 304 -21.46 1.93 -17.19
C ALA A 304 -22.66 1.18 -17.79
N MET A 305 -23.54 0.63 -16.96
CA MET A 305 -24.73 -0.10 -17.41
C MET A 305 -25.74 0.81 -18.13
N ILE A 306 -26.02 2.00 -17.59
CA ILE A 306 -26.90 2.98 -18.25
C ILE A 306 -26.31 3.41 -19.59
N THR A 307 -25.00 3.62 -19.65
CA THR A 307 -24.30 3.95 -20.90
C THR A 307 -24.44 2.82 -21.92
N ALA A 308 -24.22 1.57 -21.50
CA ALA A 308 -24.42 0.40 -22.35
C ALA A 308 -25.88 0.27 -22.83
N LEU A 309 -26.86 0.44 -21.94
CA LEU A 309 -28.29 0.41 -22.30
C LEU A 309 -28.68 1.56 -23.25
N ALA A 310 -28.14 2.76 -23.05
CA ALA A 310 -28.36 3.90 -23.94
C ALA A 310 -27.78 3.61 -25.33
N ILE A 311 -26.58 3.04 -25.42
CA ILE A 311 -25.96 2.61 -26.68
C ILE A 311 -26.81 1.51 -27.35
N GLY A 312 -27.24 0.51 -26.59
CA GLY A 312 -28.14 -0.54 -27.07
C GLY A 312 -29.46 0.01 -27.61
N PHE A 313 -30.09 0.94 -26.89
CA PHE A 313 -31.29 1.63 -27.34
C PHE A 313 -31.04 2.46 -28.60
N LEU A 314 -29.92 3.18 -28.70
CA LEU A 314 -29.56 3.95 -29.89
C LEU A 314 -29.37 3.03 -31.12
N LEU A 315 -28.72 1.88 -30.95
CA LEU A 315 -28.51 0.87 -32.00
C LEU A 315 -29.80 0.17 -32.41
N LEU A 316 -30.70 -0.13 -31.46
CA LEU A 316 -32.01 -0.75 -31.73
C LEU A 316 -33.06 0.25 -32.24
N SER A 317 -33.00 1.52 -31.87
CA SER A 317 -33.94 2.56 -32.37
C SER A 317 -33.70 2.94 -33.83
N HIS A 318 -32.57 2.49 -34.40
CA HIS A 318 -32.21 2.61 -35.82
C HIS A 318 -33.14 1.80 -36.76
N GLU A 319 -33.82 0.79 -36.22
CA GLU A 319 -34.51 -0.34 -36.89
C GLU A 319 -35.66 -0.07 -37.88
N LYS A 320 -35.98 1.18 -38.25
CA LYS A 320 -37.13 1.47 -39.14
C LYS A 320 -36.78 2.16 -40.46
N ARG A 321 -35.51 2.23 -40.86
CA ARG A 321 -35.10 2.98 -42.07
C ARG A 321 -34.16 2.17 -42.98
N VAL A 322 -34.48 2.13 -44.27
CA VAL A 322 -33.62 1.54 -45.31
C VAL A 322 -32.31 2.34 -45.41
N PRO A 323 -31.13 1.75 -45.15
CA PRO A 323 -29.85 2.42 -45.35
C PRO A 323 -29.59 2.68 -46.84
N THR A 324 -28.79 3.69 -47.18
CA THR A 324 -28.30 3.84 -48.55
C THR A 324 -27.11 2.93 -48.77
N VAL A 325 -27.17 2.09 -49.80
CA VAL A 325 -26.11 1.12 -50.12
C VAL A 325 -24.82 1.86 -50.50
N PHE A 326 -23.72 1.47 -49.89
CA PHE A 326 -22.36 1.78 -50.32
C PHE A 326 -21.85 0.73 -51.30
N GLU A 327 -21.08 1.17 -52.29
CA GLU A 327 -20.32 0.25 -53.13
C GLU A 327 -19.29 -0.49 -52.28
N ARG A 328 -19.20 -1.82 -52.46
CA ARG A 328 -18.29 -2.68 -51.69
C ARG A 328 -16.83 -2.29 -51.89
N SER A 329 -16.46 -1.88 -53.11
CA SER A 329 -15.13 -1.36 -53.44
C SER A 329 -14.79 -0.10 -52.64
N LEU A 330 -15.75 0.82 -52.49
CA LEU A 330 -15.58 2.04 -51.70
C LEU A 330 -15.44 1.73 -50.21
N LEU A 331 -16.26 0.83 -49.66
CA LEU A 331 -16.13 0.41 -48.26
C LEU A 331 -14.77 -0.24 -48.01
N LEU A 332 -14.34 -1.16 -48.87
CA LEU A 332 -13.03 -1.79 -48.76
C LEU A 332 -11.91 -0.76 -48.84
N PHE A 333 -11.99 0.18 -49.79
CA PHE A 333 -11.02 1.27 -49.91
C PHE A 333 -10.94 2.12 -48.63
N LEU A 334 -12.08 2.53 -48.06
CA LEU A 334 -12.12 3.32 -46.83
C LEU A 334 -11.59 2.53 -45.64
N ILE A 335 -11.97 1.26 -45.49
CA ILE A 335 -11.45 0.38 -44.44
C ILE A 335 -9.92 0.28 -44.54
N VAL A 336 -9.38 -0.02 -45.72
CA VAL A 336 -7.92 -0.13 -45.94
C VAL A 336 -7.23 1.22 -45.68
N THR A 337 -7.82 2.33 -46.15
CA THR A 337 -7.25 3.68 -45.98
C THR A 337 -7.06 4.05 -44.51
N PHE A 338 -7.98 3.66 -43.63
CA PHE A 338 -7.87 3.95 -42.20
C PHE A 338 -7.20 2.81 -41.39
N ALA A 339 -7.28 1.57 -41.85
CA ALA A 339 -6.63 0.43 -41.20
C ALA A 339 -5.11 0.46 -41.38
N VAL A 340 -4.59 0.82 -42.56
CA VAL A 340 -3.13 0.84 -42.81
C VAL A 340 -2.39 1.80 -41.88
N PRO A 341 -2.79 3.08 -41.71
CA PRO A 341 -2.15 3.97 -40.74
C PRO A 341 -2.24 3.47 -39.30
N THR A 342 -3.36 2.84 -38.94
CA THR A 342 -3.56 2.21 -37.62
C THR A 342 -2.56 1.08 -37.39
N LEU A 343 -2.34 0.22 -38.39
CA LEU A 343 -1.38 -0.87 -38.32
C LEU A 343 0.08 -0.38 -38.27
N ILE A 344 0.40 0.69 -39.01
CA ILE A 344 1.72 1.33 -38.98
C ILE A 344 1.99 1.99 -37.63
N SER A 345 0.96 2.47 -36.94
CA SER A 345 1.05 3.18 -35.65
C SER A 345 0.46 2.36 -34.50
N VAL A 346 0.60 1.04 -34.54
CA VAL A 346 0.00 0.14 -33.53
C VAL A 346 0.55 0.40 -32.12
N ASP A 347 1.82 0.79 -32.02
CA ASP A 347 2.49 1.24 -30.79
C ASP A 347 1.91 2.55 -30.25
N ALA A 348 1.32 3.39 -31.11
CA ALA A 348 0.60 4.60 -30.68
C ALA A 348 -0.78 4.31 -30.07
N LEU A 349 -1.31 3.09 -30.23
CA LEU A 349 -2.48 2.59 -29.48
C LEU A 349 -2.03 2.07 -28.10
N ARG A 350 -1.49 2.94 -27.26
CA ARG A 350 -0.78 2.55 -26.02
C ARG A 350 -1.61 1.67 -25.11
N LEU A 351 -2.89 1.98 -24.89
CA LEU A 351 -3.75 1.20 -23.98
C LEU A 351 -3.95 -0.27 -24.44
N PRO A 352 -4.43 -0.57 -25.67
CA PRO A 352 -4.40 -1.93 -26.20
C PRO A 352 -3.01 -2.55 -26.23
N HIS A 353 -2.00 -1.80 -26.68
CA HIS A 353 -0.63 -2.31 -26.81
C HIS A 353 -0.06 -2.77 -25.46
N PHE A 354 -0.19 -1.95 -24.41
CA PHE A 354 0.21 -2.26 -23.05
C PHE A 354 -0.51 -3.50 -22.51
N THR A 355 -1.83 -3.59 -22.70
CA THR A 355 -2.62 -4.74 -22.25
C THR A 355 -2.19 -6.03 -22.97
N PHE A 356 -2.04 -5.99 -24.30
CA PHE A 356 -1.64 -7.15 -25.10
C PHE A 356 -0.19 -7.57 -24.85
N ARG A 357 0.74 -6.61 -24.73
CA ARG A 357 2.15 -6.89 -24.42
C ARG A 357 2.26 -7.56 -23.06
N THR A 358 1.58 -7.02 -22.05
CA THR A 358 1.56 -7.59 -20.69
C THR A 358 0.94 -8.98 -20.67
N ALA A 359 -0.15 -9.21 -21.41
CA ALA A 359 -0.74 -10.54 -21.55
C ALA A 359 0.21 -11.53 -22.25
N ALA A 360 0.89 -11.11 -23.32
CA ALA A 360 1.86 -11.96 -24.03
C ALA A 360 3.07 -12.29 -23.15
N GLU A 361 3.57 -11.32 -22.39
CA GLU A 361 4.63 -11.52 -21.40
C GLU A 361 4.19 -12.54 -20.33
N TYR A 362 3.00 -12.38 -19.75
CA TYR A 362 2.44 -13.33 -18.78
C TYR A 362 2.42 -14.76 -19.33
N HIS A 363 1.88 -14.95 -20.54
CA HIS A 363 1.80 -16.27 -21.16
C HIS A 363 3.17 -16.86 -21.47
N ARG A 364 4.13 -16.03 -21.88
CA ARG A 364 5.51 -16.44 -22.13
C ARG A 364 6.20 -16.89 -20.84
N GLU A 365 6.11 -16.10 -19.77
CA GLU A 365 6.67 -16.43 -18.45
C GLU A 365 6.06 -17.74 -17.93
N LEU A 366 4.74 -17.90 -18.03
CA LEU A 366 4.04 -19.11 -17.61
C LEU A 366 4.43 -20.34 -18.43
N SER A 367 4.53 -20.19 -19.75
CA SER A 367 4.94 -21.29 -20.63
C SER A 367 6.40 -21.69 -20.41
N ALA A 368 7.28 -20.73 -20.17
CA ALA A 368 8.67 -20.99 -19.84
C ALA A 368 8.78 -21.75 -18.50
N PHE A 369 8.05 -21.29 -17.48
CA PHE A 369 8.05 -21.94 -16.18
C PHE A 369 7.55 -23.39 -16.26
N ARG A 370 6.43 -23.62 -16.96
CA ARG A 370 5.88 -24.96 -17.22
C ARG A 370 6.91 -25.86 -17.88
N ALA A 371 7.55 -25.40 -18.96
CA ALA A 371 8.54 -26.18 -19.68
C ALA A 371 9.76 -26.55 -18.81
N ILE A 372 10.20 -25.64 -17.94
CA ILE A 372 11.31 -25.88 -17.02
C ILE A 372 10.92 -26.91 -15.95
N GLN A 373 9.72 -26.80 -15.38
CA GLN A 373 9.22 -27.75 -14.39
C GLN A 373 9.01 -29.15 -15.00
N GLU A 374 8.47 -29.25 -16.22
CA GLU A 374 8.36 -30.51 -16.96
C GLU A 374 9.74 -31.13 -17.27
N SER A 375 10.72 -30.31 -17.68
CA SER A 375 12.09 -30.75 -17.92
C SER A 375 12.76 -31.31 -16.67
N ARG A 376 12.55 -30.66 -15.51
CA ARG A 376 13.06 -31.13 -14.21
C ARG A 376 12.40 -32.41 -13.75
N ALA A 377 11.08 -32.53 -13.89
CA ALA A 377 10.36 -33.76 -13.62
C ALA A 377 10.86 -34.94 -14.48
N ALA A 378 11.37 -34.67 -15.69
CA ALA A 378 12.00 -35.65 -16.57
C ALA A 378 13.47 -35.98 -16.20
N GLY A 379 14.04 -35.38 -15.14
CA GLY A 379 15.40 -35.65 -14.67
C GLY A 379 16.50 -35.02 -15.54
N ILE A 380 16.18 -33.97 -16.30
CA ILE A 380 17.13 -33.33 -17.23
C ILE A 380 18.07 -32.35 -16.52
N ASP A 381 17.70 -31.86 -15.33
CA ASP A 381 18.48 -30.92 -14.52
C ASP A 381 19.19 -31.64 -13.36
N ASN A 382 20.50 -31.44 -13.22
CA ASN A 382 21.29 -31.98 -12.10
C ASN A 382 21.13 -31.11 -10.85
N LEU A 383 20.06 -31.35 -10.08
CA LEU A 383 19.86 -30.76 -8.76
C LEU A 383 20.52 -31.63 -7.69
N THR A 384 21.37 -31.05 -6.84
CA THR A 384 22.01 -31.80 -5.74
C THR A 384 21.34 -31.44 -4.43
N ALA A 385 20.62 -32.38 -3.84
CA ALA A 385 20.03 -32.23 -2.53
C ALA A 385 20.10 -33.53 -1.72
N ALA A 386 20.20 -33.42 -0.40
CA ALA A 386 20.27 -34.57 0.50
C ALA A 386 19.71 -34.23 1.88
N LYS A 387 19.17 -35.24 2.56
CA LYS A 387 18.68 -35.18 3.94
C LYS A 387 19.22 -36.37 4.73
N ASP A 388 19.67 -36.10 5.96
CA ASP A 388 20.35 -37.12 6.79
C ASP A 388 19.38 -37.95 7.64
N HIS A 389 18.26 -37.35 8.04
CA HIS A 389 17.23 -37.97 8.88
C HIS A 389 15.92 -38.13 8.13
N ASN A 390 15.34 -39.32 8.26
CA ASN A 390 14.04 -39.70 7.70
C ASN A 390 12.96 -39.75 8.79
N ASP A 391 11.72 -40.10 8.43
CA ASP A 391 10.58 -40.20 9.34
C ASP A 391 10.23 -38.86 10.07
N GLU A 392 10.40 -37.72 9.39
CA GLU A 392 10.01 -36.38 9.90
C GLU A 392 8.82 -35.81 9.12
N ILE A 393 7.97 -35.02 9.79
CA ILE A 393 6.83 -34.36 9.15
C ILE A 393 6.91 -32.85 9.37
N HIS A 394 6.97 -32.09 8.27
CA HIS A 394 6.95 -30.64 8.31
C HIS A 394 5.69 -30.12 7.62
N ILE A 395 4.92 -29.27 8.30
CA ILE A 395 3.74 -28.63 7.73
C ILE A 395 4.10 -27.17 7.43
N VAL A 396 3.88 -26.75 6.19
CA VAL A 396 4.06 -25.36 5.74
C VAL A 396 2.69 -24.80 5.42
N VAL A 397 2.18 -23.95 6.32
CA VAL A 397 0.88 -23.29 6.18
C VAL A 397 1.08 -21.93 5.50
N ILE A 398 0.54 -21.82 4.29
CA ILE A 398 0.53 -20.60 3.48
C ILE A 398 -0.80 -19.90 3.76
N GLY A 399 -0.74 -18.85 4.58
CA GLY A 399 -1.85 -17.95 4.85
C GLY A 399 -2.08 -16.96 3.72
N GLU A 400 -3.24 -16.33 3.73
CA GLU A 400 -3.73 -15.44 2.69
C GLU A 400 -4.19 -14.11 3.31
N SER A 401 -3.67 -12.99 2.82
CA SER A 401 -4.13 -11.61 3.14
C SER A 401 -4.14 -11.24 4.64
N LEU A 402 -3.44 -11.96 5.53
CA LEU A 402 -3.43 -11.70 6.97
C LEU A 402 -2.38 -10.66 7.37
N ASN A 403 -2.85 -9.51 7.87
CA ASN A 403 -2.04 -8.46 8.47
C ASN A 403 -1.86 -8.72 9.97
N ARG A 404 -0.61 -8.82 10.42
CA ARG A 404 -0.28 -9.10 11.83
C ARG A 404 -0.79 -8.05 12.81
N ARG A 405 -1.05 -6.82 12.35
CA ARG A 405 -1.56 -5.74 13.21
C ARG A 405 -3.01 -5.92 13.63
N HIS A 406 -3.71 -6.90 13.05
CA HIS A 406 -5.04 -7.35 13.46
C HIS A 406 -5.01 -8.62 14.32
N MET A 407 -3.83 -9.07 14.74
CA MET A 407 -3.67 -10.25 15.59
C MET A 407 -3.37 -9.86 17.04
N GLY A 408 -4.20 -10.32 17.98
CA GLY A 408 -3.95 -10.14 19.42
C GLY A 408 -2.56 -10.64 19.86
N LEU A 409 -2.03 -11.63 19.15
CA LEU A 409 -0.67 -12.19 19.30
C LEU A 409 0.45 -11.13 19.16
N TYR A 410 0.20 -10.09 18.37
CA TYR A 410 1.09 -8.97 18.12
C TYR A 410 0.66 -7.70 18.86
N GLY A 411 -0.30 -7.80 19.78
CA GLY A 411 -0.74 -6.72 20.65
C GLY A 411 -1.95 -5.93 20.15
N TYR A 412 -2.67 -6.42 19.13
CA TYR A 412 -3.95 -5.85 18.73
C TYR A 412 -4.96 -5.88 19.89
N PHE A 413 -5.84 -4.88 19.97
CA PHE A 413 -6.73 -4.70 21.14
C PHE A 413 -7.84 -5.76 21.24
N ARG A 414 -8.25 -6.37 20.12
CA ARG A 414 -9.17 -7.50 20.12
C ARG A 414 -8.42 -8.80 20.30
N GLU A 415 -9.03 -9.74 21.03
CA GLU A 415 -8.51 -11.09 21.19
C GLU A 415 -8.79 -11.96 19.94
N THR A 416 -8.27 -11.55 18.79
CA THR A 416 -8.45 -12.23 17.49
C THR A 416 -7.60 -13.49 17.33
N THR A 417 -6.64 -13.74 18.22
CA THR A 417 -5.77 -14.92 18.14
C THR A 417 -5.56 -15.55 19.51
N PRO A 418 -6.63 -15.98 20.20
CA PRO A 418 -6.55 -16.47 21.57
C PRO A 418 -5.68 -17.73 21.69
N SER A 419 -5.73 -18.64 20.71
CA SER A 419 -5.02 -19.93 20.78
C SER A 419 -3.53 -19.76 20.56
N LEU A 420 -3.13 -19.03 19.52
CA LEU A 420 -1.72 -18.74 19.23
C LEU A 420 -1.10 -17.89 20.34
N THR A 421 -1.86 -16.96 20.94
CA THR A 421 -1.39 -16.17 22.09
C THR A 421 -1.09 -17.06 23.30
N ARG A 422 -1.91 -18.08 23.56
CA ARG A 422 -1.63 -19.06 24.62
C ARG A 422 -0.34 -19.83 24.35
N LEU A 423 -0.12 -20.29 23.11
CA LEU A 423 1.11 -21.00 22.72
C LEU A 423 2.37 -20.12 22.81
N ARG A 424 2.27 -18.83 22.47
CA ARG A 424 3.38 -17.87 22.68
C ARG A 424 3.68 -17.71 24.17
N LYS A 425 2.66 -17.57 25.01
CA LYS A 425 2.81 -17.41 26.48
C LYS A 425 3.38 -18.67 27.15
N SER A 426 3.11 -19.87 26.64
CA SER A 426 3.71 -21.11 27.14
C SER A 426 5.13 -21.38 26.63
N GLY A 427 5.65 -20.55 25.72
CA GLY A 427 6.99 -20.72 25.13
C GLY A 427 7.06 -21.76 24.01
N GLU A 428 5.91 -22.24 23.51
CA GLU A 428 5.83 -23.28 22.48
C GLU A 428 5.86 -22.71 21.05
N LEU A 429 5.61 -21.42 20.88
CA LEU A 429 5.51 -20.77 19.57
C LEU A 429 6.55 -19.66 19.41
N ILE A 430 7.39 -19.77 18.38
CA ILE A 430 8.32 -18.71 17.97
C ILE A 430 7.57 -17.76 17.04
N VAL A 431 7.55 -16.47 17.38
CA VAL A 431 6.78 -15.44 16.66
C VAL A 431 7.74 -14.37 16.17
N TYR A 432 7.69 -14.06 14.87
CA TYR A 432 8.60 -13.11 14.25
C TYR A 432 8.04 -11.70 14.24
N GLU A 433 8.72 -10.79 14.91
CA GLU A 433 8.20 -9.45 15.17
C GLU A 433 8.37 -8.51 13.98
N ASN A 434 9.26 -8.82 13.04
CA ASN A 434 9.65 -7.95 11.92
C ASN A 434 9.68 -8.69 10.56
N ALA A 435 8.66 -9.52 10.31
CA ALA A 435 8.42 -10.12 9.00
C ALA A 435 7.57 -9.21 8.10
N PHE A 436 8.00 -9.07 6.84
CA PHE A 436 7.29 -8.34 5.79
C PHE A 436 7.14 -9.20 4.53
N SER A 437 6.11 -8.94 3.72
CA SER A 437 6.00 -9.57 2.42
C SER A 437 6.88 -8.88 1.37
N SER A 438 7.40 -9.66 0.43
CA SER A 438 8.20 -9.17 -0.72
C SER A 438 7.37 -8.43 -1.77
N HIS A 439 6.04 -8.61 -1.75
CA HIS A 439 5.04 -7.91 -2.57
C HIS A 439 3.67 -7.94 -1.86
N THR A 440 2.70 -7.16 -2.33
CA THR A 440 1.31 -7.18 -1.83
C THR A 440 0.36 -8.10 -2.61
N HIS A 441 0.86 -8.94 -3.51
CA HIS A 441 -0.01 -9.82 -4.32
C HIS A 441 0.50 -11.25 -4.20
N THR A 442 -0.41 -12.20 -3.94
CA THR A 442 -0.13 -13.62 -3.68
C THR A 442 0.84 -14.22 -4.68
N MET A 443 0.61 -14.04 -5.99
CA MET A 443 1.45 -14.67 -7.02
C MET A 443 2.86 -14.09 -7.06
N GLN A 444 2.99 -12.78 -6.91
CA GLN A 444 4.26 -12.07 -6.86
C GLN A 444 5.09 -12.50 -5.64
N VAL A 445 4.42 -12.75 -4.51
CA VAL A 445 5.06 -13.27 -3.31
C VAL A 445 5.46 -14.73 -3.47
N LEU A 446 4.49 -15.60 -3.75
CA LEU A 446 4.69 -17.05 -3.70
C LEU A 446 5.62 -17.55 -4.81
N SER A 447 5.70 -16.84 -5.94
CA SER A 447 6.70 -17.14 -6.99
C SER A 447 8.14 -16.98 -6.51
N GLN A 448 8.41 -16.10 -5.54
CA GLN A 448 9.74 -15.97 -4.91
C GLN A 448 9.85 -16.82 -3.65
N ALA A 449 8.85 -16.77 -2.75
CA ALA A 449 8.88 -17.51 -1.49
C ALA A 449 9.03 -19.04 -1.66
N LEU A 450 8.57 -19.60 -2.80
CA LEU A 450 8.61 -21.03 -3.11
C LEU A 450 9.65 -21.40 -4.18
N THR A 451 10.55 -20.49 -4.56
CA THR A 451 11.66 -20.78 -5.49
C THR A 451 12.98 -20.23 -4.96
N GLU A 452 14.10 -20.58 -5.57
CA GLU A 452 15.39 -19.99 -5.22
C GLU A 452 15.48 -18.49 -5.58
N ALA A 453 14.51 -17.90 -6.30
CA ALA A 453 14.53 -16.48 -6.63
C ALA A 453 14.13 -15.61 -5.44
N ASN A 454 14.88 -14.54 -5.23
CA ASN A 454 14.55 -13.53 -4.23
C ASN A 454 14.98 -12.14 -4.71
N GLN A 455 14.64 -11.10 -3.95
CA GLN A 455 14.91 -9.70 -4.30
C GLN A 455 16.42 -9.38 -4.39
N PHE A 456 17.29 -10.25 -3.87
CA PHE A 456 18.71 -9.98 -3.68
C PHE A 456 19.64 -10.74 -4.63
N ASN A 457 19.14 -11.77 -5.32
CA ASN A 457 19.97 -12.66 -6.14
C ASN A 457 19.77 -12.49 -7.65
N HIS A 458 18.87 -11.60 -8.07
CA HIS A 458 18.59 -11.25 -9.46
C HIS A 458 18.20 -12.44 -10.35
N ARG A 459 17.68 -13.53 -9.76
CA ARG A 459 17.18 -14.68 -10.52
C ARG A 459 15.75 -14.45 -10.99
N SER A 460 15.47 -14.90 -12.20
CA SER A 460 14.10 -15.03 -12.71
C SER A 460 13.40 -16.17 -11.96
N TYR A 461 12.27 -15.88 -11.30
CA TYR A 461 11.50 -16.91 -10.58
C TYR A 461 11.06 -18.06 -11.50
N PHE A 462 10.68 -17.76 -12.74
CA PHE A 462 10.22 -18.76 -13.71
C PHE A 462 11.35 -19.61 -14.30
N GLU A 463 12.62 -19.28 -14.02
CA GLU A 463 13.78 -20.12 -14.38
C GLU A 463 14.38 -20.83 -13.16
N SER A 464 13.94 -20.46 -11.97
CA SER A 464 14.48 -20.89 -10.69
C SER A 464 13.95 -22.26 -10.26
N SER A 465 14.76 -23.03 -9.55
CA SER A 465 14.33 -24.26 -8.87
C SER A 465 13.24 -23.96 -7.84
N SER A 466 12.16 -24.74 -7.85
CA SER A 466 11.12 -24.65 -6.83
C SER A 466 11.55 -25.36 -5.55
N LEU A 467 10.92 -25.03 -4.43
CA LEU A 467 11.14 -25.74 -3.17
C LEU A 467 10.83 -27.23 -3.31
N ILE A 468 9.76 -27.57 -4.03
CA ILE A 468 9.36 -28.96 -4.29
C ILE A 468 10.42 -29.70 -5.12
N ASP A 469 11.03 -29.05 -6.12
CA ASP A 469 12.14 -29.63 -6.89
C ASP A 469 13.27 -30.09 -5.95
N VAL A 470 13.68 -29.22 -5.03
CA VAL A 470 14.77 -29.49 -4.06
C VAL A 470 14.40 -30.58 -3.07
N LEU A 471 13.16 -30.56 -2.55
CA LEU A 471 12.67 -31.57 -1.62
C LEU A 471 12.65 -32.97 -2.28
N LYS A 472 12.18 -33.07 -3.52
CA LYS A 472 12.15 -34.35 -4.24
C LYS A 472 13.55 -34.87 -4.56
N ALA A 473 14.48 -33.98 -4.93
CA ALA A 473 15.88 -34.35 -5.11
C ALA A 473 16.54 -34.85 -3.81
N ALA A 474 16.03 -34.42 -2.64
CA ALA A 474 16.47 -34.87 -1.32
C ALA A 474 15.73 -36.12 -0.80
N ASP A 475 14.95 -36.82 -1.64
CA ASP A 475 14.13 -37.99 -1.28
C ASP A 475 13.04 -37.69 -0.22
N VAL A 476 12.49 -36.47 -0.24
CA VAL A 476 11.39 -36.03 0.65
C VAL A 476 10.05 -36.11 -0.10
N ASN A 477 9.05 -36.76 0.52
CA ASN A 477 7.69 -36.84 -0.02
C ASN A 477 6.97 -35.50 0.13
N THR A 478 6.27 -35.06 -0.90
CA THR A 478 5.60 -33.74 -0.93
C THR A 478 4.09 -33.86 -1.12
N VAL A 479 3.33 -33.22 -0.24
CA VAL A 479 1.86 -33.19 -0.28
C VAL A 479 1.41 -31.74 -0.32
N TRP A 480 0.52 -31.39 -1.24
CA TRP A 480 -0.08 -30.06 -1.36
C TRP A 480 -1.58 -30.12 -1.15
N LEU A 481 -2.07 -29.47 -0.10
CA LEU A 481 -3.48 -29.39 0.27
C LEU A 481 -3.93 -27.94 0.14
N THR A 482 -5.04 -27.66 -0.55
CA THR A 482 -5.43 -26.27 -0.85
C THR A 482 -6.94 -26.04 -0.83
N ASN A 483 -7.34 -24.93 -0.20
CA ASN A 483 -8.68 -24.35 -0.32
C ASN A 483 -8.73 -23.19 -1.34
N GLN A 484 -7.58 -22.77 -1.86
CA GLN A 484 -7.51 -21.81 -2.97
C GLN A 484 -8.05 -22.42 -4.26
N ASN A 485 -8.66 -21.58 -5.10
CA ASN A 485 -9.12 -21.98 -6.42
C ASN A 485 -7.92 -22.20 -7.35
N LEU A 486 -7.61 -23.45 -7.66
CA LEU A 486 -6.70 -23.78 -8.76
C LEU A 486 -7.48 -23.52 -10.06
N LEU A 487 -7.15 -22.45 -10.78
CA LEU A 487 -7.81 -22.01 -12.02
C LEU A 487 -7.63 -22.96 -13.23
N GLY A 488 -7.41 -24.25 -12.96
CA GLY A 488 -6.85 -25.30 -13.80
C GLY A 488 -5.40 -25.55 -13.40
N ALA A 489 -4.95 -26.81 -13.56
CA ALA A 489 -3.69 -27.32 -12.99
C ALA A 489 -2.43 -26.52 -13.41
N TRP A 490 -2.52 -25.73 -14.47
CA TRP A 490 -1.35 -25.05 -15.04
C TRP A 490 -1.54 -23.53 -15.18
N ASP A 491 -2.68 -22.96 -14.79
CA ASP A 491 -3.11 -21.64 -15.26
C ASP A 491 -2.50 -20.44 -14.52
N ASN A 492 -1.79 -20.68 -13.42
CA ASN A 492 -0.95 -19.69 -12.74
C ASN A 492 0.30 -20.34 -12.11
N MET A 493 1.23 -19.51 -11.64
CA MET A 493 2.56 -19.97 -11.18
C MET A 493 2.49 -20.88 -9.95
N VAL A 494 1.60 -20.59 -9.01
CA VAL A 494 1.44 -21.42 -7.80
C VAL A 494 0.84 -22.77 -8.14
N SER A 495 -0.14 -22.82 -9.06
CA SER A 495 -0.70 -24.07 -9.58
C SER A 495 0.37 -24.92 -10.28
N VAL A 496 1.28 -24.30 -11.04
CA VAL A 496 2.42 -25.00 -11.68
C VAL A 496 3.28 -25.68 -10.60
N ILE A 497 3.68 -24.97 -9.54
CA ILE A 497 4.48 -25.55 -8.44
C ILE A 497 3.69 -26.64 -7.73
N ALA A 498 2.44 -26.37 -7.33
CA ALA A 498 1.59 -27.31 -6.61
C ALA A 498 1.39 -28.64 -7.36
N ASN A 499 1.32 -28.63 -8.70
CA ASN A 499 1.19 -29.83 -9.53
C ASN A 499 2.47 -30.66 -9.63
N THR A 500 3.62 -30.15 -9.19
CA THR A 500 4.87 -30.93 -9.10
C THR A 500 4.97 -31.76 -7.82
N ALA A 501 4.09 -31.49 -6.83
CA ALA A 501 4.02 -32.28 -5.60
C ALA A 501 3.63 -33.74 -5.89
N ASP A 502 4.04 -34.66 -5.03
CA ASP A 502 3.73 -36.09 -5.18
C ASP A 502 2.22 -36.36 -4.98
N GLN A 503 1.55 -35.53 -4.19
CA GLN A 503 0.11 -35.53 -4.01
C GLN A 503 -0.44 -34.10 -4.00
N LEU A 504 -1.49 -33.84 -4.77
CA LEU A 504 -2.22 -32.57 -4.79
C LEU A 504 -3.70 -32.83 -4.49
N VAL A 505 -4.23 -32.17 -3.46
CA VAL A 505 -5.64 -32.25 -3.05
C VAL A 505 -6.21 -30.85 -2.94
N GLY A 506 -7.10 -30.49 -3.87
CA GLY A 506 -7.91 -29.28 -3.81
C GLY A 506 -9.30 -29.58 -3.27
N ILE A 507 -9.70 -28.91 -2.19
CA ILE A 507 -11.05 -29.06 -1.61
C ILE A 507 -12.06 -28.10 -2.22
N ASN A 508 -11.60 -26.93 -2.67
CA ASN A 508 -12.45 -25.95 -3.33
C ASN A 508 -12.70 -26.35 -4.78
N ARG A 509 -13.99 -26.54 -5.12
CA ARG A 509 -14.45 -26.96 -6.45
C ARG A 509 -15.33 -25.93 -7.13
N ALA A 510 -15.36 -24.69 -6.62
CA ALA A 510 -16.20 -23.61 -7.13
C ALA A 510 -15.70 -23.09 -8.50
N ILE A 511 -15.74 -23.94 -9.54
CA ILE A 511 -15.56 -23.53 -10.92
C ILE A 511 -16.93 -23.16 -11.49
N GLY A 512 -17.31 -21.89 -11.33
CA GLY A 512 -18.37 -21.26 -12.14
C GLY A 512 -19.83 -21.59 -11.81
N THR A 513 -20.17 -22.15 -10.64
CA THR A 513 -21.57 -22.48 -10.29
C THR A 513 -22.15 -21.72 -9.09
N THR A 514 -21.33 -21.21 -8.17
CA THR A 514 -21.80 -20.46 -6.99
C THR A 514 -20.86 -19.29 -6.68
N VAL A 515 -21.43 -18.17 -6.23
CA VAL A 515 -20.71 -16.95 -5.83
C VAL A 515 -20.22 -17.05 -4.38
N ALA A 516 -20.78 -17.97 -3.59
CA ALA A 516 -20.35 -18.23 -2.22
C ALA A 516 -19.36 -19.39 -2.17
N THR A 517 -18.28 -19.22 -1.40
CA THR A 517 -17.39 -20.31 -0.99
C THR A 517 -18.10 -21.16 0.06
N ASP A 518 -18.64 -22.31 -0.32
CA ASP A 518 -19.29 -23.25 0.61
C ASP A 518 -18.27 -24.08 1.42
N THR A 519 -16.98 -23.70 1.43
CA THR A 519 -15.89 -24.49 2.00
C THR A 519 -14.93 -23.59 2.77
N TRP A 520 -14.96 -23.69 4.10
CA TRP A 520 -14.04 -22.99 5.00
C TRP A 520 -12.76 -23.79 5.22
N ASP A 521 -11.70 -23.12 5.66
CA ASP A 521 -10.36 -23.73 5.79
C ASP A 521 -10.28 -24.90 6.78
N ALA A 522 -11.20 -25.04 7.74
CA ALA A 522 -11.23 -26.22 8.63
C ALA A 522 -11.52 -27.53 7.88
N GLU A 523 -12.08 -27.48 6.67
CA GLU A 523 -12.26 -28.66 5.81
C GLU A 523 -10.93 -29.22 5.27
N LEU A 524 -9.81 -28.51 5.46
CA LEU A 524 -8.46 -29.05 5.24
C LEU A 524 -7.98 -29.95 6.40
N LEU A 525 -8.60 -29.90 7.58
CA LEU A 525 -8.14 -30.67 8.74
C LEU A 525 -8.21 -32.20 8.51
N PRO A 526 -9.28 -32.77 7.93
CA PRO A 526 -9.30 -34.20 7.61
C PRO A 526 -8.19 -34.65 6.65
N PRO A 527 -7.97 -34.04 5.46
CA PRO A 527 -6.88 -34.46 4.59
C PRO A 527 -5.49 -34.20 5.19
N ILE A 528 -5.32 -33.21 6.08
CA ILE A 528 -4.08 -33.04 6.86
C ILE A 528 -3.87 -34.25 7.78
N ALA A 529 -4.89 -34.65 8.53
CA ALA A 529 -4.80 -35.80 9.43
C ALA A 529 -4.47 -37.10 8.67
N ASP A 530 -5.06 -37.30 7.48
CA ASP A 530 -4.71 -38.43 6.61
C ASP A 530 -3.25 -38.39 6.15
N ALA A 531 -2.76 -37.19 5.79
CA ALA A 531 -1.37 -37.00 5.38
C ALA A 531 -0.37 -37.26 6.53
N LEU A 532 -0.75 -37.10 7.80
CA LEU A 532 0.12 -37.41 8.95
C LEU A 532 0.45 -38.90 9.11
N HIS A 533 -0.14 -39.78 8.30
CA HIS A 533 0.13 -41.21 8.26
C HIS A 533 0.76 -41.62 6.92
N PRO A 534 2.02 -41.22 6.65
CA PRO A 534 2.67 -41.47 5.37
C PRO A 534 2.84 -42.98 5.11
N LYS A 535 2.76 -43.36 3.83
CA LYS A 535 2.91 -44.75 3.39
C LYS A 535 4.36 -45.20 3.26
N THR A 536 5.30 -44.25 3.30
CA THR A 536 6.74 -44.49 3.13
C THR A 536 7.49 -44.05 4.39
N LYS A 537 8.77 -44.43 4.45
CA LYS A 537 9.72 -44.01 5.49
C LYS A 537 10.42 -42.69 5.19
N GLN A 538 10.12 -42.08 4.04
CA GLN A 538 10.68 -40.78 3.68
C GLN A 538 10.13 -39.71 4.64
N SER A 539 10.92 -38.68 4.93
CA SER A 539 10.34 -37.48 5.52
C SER A 539 9.31 -36.87 4.58
N GLN A 540 8.33 -36.17 5.14
CA GLN A 540 7.23 -35.60 4.39
C GLN A 540 7.07 -34.12 4.67
N VAL A 541 6.82 -33.34 3.62
CA VAL A 541 6.45 -31.93 3.71
C VAL A 541 5.03 -31.75 3.20
N ILE A 542 4.15 -31.21 4.05
CA ILE A 542 2.74 -30.96 3.76
C ILE A 542 2.55 -29.45 3.63
N PHE A 543 2.35 -28.98 2.41
CA PHE A 543 1.94 -27.61 2.11
C PHE A 543 0.44 -27.48 2.28
N VAL A 544 -0.01 -26.49 3.05
CA VAL A 544 -1.43 -26.21 3.32
C VAL A 544 -1.71 -24.77 2.92
N HIS A 545 -2.41 -24.58 1.81
CA HIS A 545 -2.71 -23.26 1.25
C HIS A 545 -4.16 -22.85 1.60
N LEU A 546 -4.27 -21.87 2.48
CA LEU A 546 -5.51 -21.40 3.07
C LEU A 546 -6.19 -20.35 2.18
N MET A 547 -7.52 -20.21 2.33
CA MET A 547 -8.25 -19.03 1.85
C MET A 547 -8.07 -17.83 2.81
N GLY A 548 -7.78 -18.11 4.09
CA GLY A 548 -7.33 -17.13 5.07
C GLY A 548 -8.26 -15.93 5.21
N SER A 549 -7.67 -14.73 5.21
CA SER A 549 -8.36 -13.45 5.37
C SER A 549 -8.56 -12.73 4.03
N HIS A 550 -8.76 -13.47 2.92
CA HIS A 550 -9.03 -12.90 1.60
C HIS A 550 -10.31 -12.04 1.57
N SER A 551 -10.31 -10.98 0.72
CA SER A 551 -11.42 -10.02 0.53
C SER A 551 -12.79 -10.70 0.38
N ASN A 552 -13.87 -10.01 0.73
CA ASN A 552 -15.14 -10.59 1.18
C ASN A 552 -14.98 -11.39 2.49
N TYR A 553 -14.37 -10.74 3.49
CA TYR A 553 -13.94 -11.35 4.76
C TYR A 553 -15.06 -12.09 5.50
N CYS A 554 -16.31 -11.63 5.41
CA CYS A 554 -17.45 -12.23 6.10
C CYS A 554 -17.75 -13.66 5.62
N SER A 555 -17.22 -14.04 4.45
CA SER A 555 -17.40 -15.38 3.87
C SER A 555 -16.25 -16.34 4.23
N ARG A 556 -15.31 -15.92 5.08
CA ARG A 556 -14.09 -16.68 5.43
C ARG A 556 -14.21 -17.51 6.71
N PHE A 557 -15.30 -17.33 7.45
CA PHE A 557 -15.54 -18.00 8.72
C PHE A 557 -17.01 -18.44 8.82
N PRO A 558 -17.32 -19.50 9.59
CA PRO A 558 -18.68 -19.91 9.86
C PRO A 558 -19.31 -19.08 10.98
N GLU A 559 -20.63 -19.18 11.16
CA GLU A 559 -21.40 -18.36 12.12
C GLU A 559 -20.85 -18.45 13.55
N GLU A 560 -20.28 -19.60 13.95
CA GLU A 560 -19.69 -19.80 15.29
C GLU A 560 -18.44 -18.95 15.57
N TYR A 561 -17.86 -18.32 14.56
CA TYR A 561 -16.69 -17.43 14.69
C TYR A 561 -17.04 -15.97 14.39
N GLN A 562 -18.33 -15.62 14.40
CA GLN A 562 -18.82 -14.26 14.21
C GLN A 562 -18.87 -13.48 15.54
N ASP A 563 -17.74 -13.40 16.25
CA ASP A 563 -17.66 -12.80 17.59
C ASP A 563 -17.77 -11.26 17.56
N TYR A 564 -17.27 -10.63 16.49
CA TYR A 564 -17.32 -9.18 16.30
C TYR A 564 -18.43 -8.83 15.32
N THR A 565 -19.49 -8.18 15.80
CA THR A 565 -20.66 -7.78 14.99
C THR A 565 -20.98 -6.30 15.13
N GLU A 566 -20.86 -5.77 16.34
CA GLU A 566 -21.18 -4.38 16.65
C GLU A 566 -20.07 -3.40 16.21
N PRO A 567 -20.43 -2.19 15.76
CA PRO A 567 -19.46 -1.13 15.52
C PRO A 567 -18.64 -0.84 16.78
N LEU A 568 -17.36 -0.54 16.58
CA LEU A 568 -16.49 -0.18 17.70
C LEU A 568 -16.87 1.20 18.26
N PRO A 569 -17.06 1.32 19.58
CA PRO A 569 -17.25 2.61 20.21
C PRO A 569 -16.05 3.54 19.98
N ARG A 570 -16.31 4.84 19.92
CA ARG A 570 -15.30 5.91 19.81
C ARG A 570 -14.12 5.74 20.79
N GLY A 571 -14.37 5.34 22.02
CA GLY A 571 -13.32 5.08 23.03
C GLY A 571 -12.35 3.95 22.70
N ILE A 572 -12.76 3.00 21.84
CA ILE A 572 -11.91 1.88 21.42
C ILE A 572 -11.19 2.23 20.12
N ALA A 573 -11.96 2.61 19.10
CA ALA A 573 -11.47 2.76 17.74
C ALA A 573 -10.98 4.16 17.38
N GLY A 574 -11.25 5.15 18.22
CA GLY A 574 -10.98 6.55 17.92
C GLY A 574 -11.97 7.17 16.92
N SER A 575 -11.62 8.35 16.42
CA SER A 575 -12.47 9.17 15.54
C SER A 575 -12.54 8.62 14.11
N SER A 576 -11.63 7.72 13.73
CA SER A 576 -11.52 7.17 12.36
C SER A 576 -12.67 6.23 11.99
N ILE A 577 -13.23 5.48 12.95
CA ILE A 577 -14.26 4.45 12.67
C ILE A 577 -15.68 4.88 13.05
N ASP A 578 -15.83 5.75 14.06
CA ASP A 578 -17.09 6.08 14.76
C ASP A 578 -18.27 6.47 13.85
N HIS A 579 -18.00 6.96 12.63
CA HIS A 579 -19.03 7.39 11.67
C HIS A 579 -18.96 6.66 10.32
N GLN A 580 -18.26 5.52 10.25
CA GLN A 580 -18.02 4.77 9.02
C GLN A 580 -18.56 3.32 9.12
N PRO A 581 -19.88 3.10 8.96
CA PRO A 581 -20.49 1.78 9.18
C PRO A 581 -19.94 0.70 8.25
N LYS A 582 -19.54 1.05 7.02
CA LYS A 582 -18.90 0.11 6.09
C LYS A 582 -17.50 -0.30 6.56
N LEU A 583 -16.69 0.64 7.05
CA LEU A 583 -15.37 0.36 7.62
C LEU A 583 -15.52 -0.52 8.87
N ALA A 584 -16.45 -0.17 9.77
CA ALA A 584 -16.72 -0.95 10.97
C ALA A 584 -17.13 -2.40 10.64
N GLN A 585 -18.03 -2.59 9.66
CA GLN A 585 -18.43 -3.93 9.22
C GLN A 585 -17.26 -4.71 8.59
N SER A 586 -16.50 -4.06 7.70
CA SER A 586 -15.33 -4.69 7.07
C SER A 586 -14.30 -5.12 8.10
N LEU A 587 -13.97 -4.24 9.07
CA LEU A 587 -13.07 -4.54 10.18
C LEU A 587 -13.56 -5.70 11.04
N ASN A 588 -14.86 -5.73 11.38
CA ASN A 588 -15.45 -6.83 12.14
C ASN A 588 -15.32 -8.16 11.41
N CYS A 589 -15.66 -8.20 10.13
CA CYS A 589 -15.51 -9.41 9.33
C CYS A 589 -14.04 -9.82 9.16
N TYR A 590 -13.14 -8.86 8.99
CA TYR A 590 -11.71 -9.15 8.92
C TYR A 590 -11.22 -9.78 10.24
N ASP A 591 -11.49 -9.16 11.37
CA ASP A 591 -11.07 -9.64 12.69
C ASP A 591 -11.67 -11.03 13.04
N ASN A 592 -12.91 -11.31 12.61
CA ASN A 592 -13.52 -12.66 12.72
C ASN A 592 -12.82 -13.69 11.82
N SER A 593 -12.40 -13.30 10.62
CA SER A 593 -11.59 -14.19 9.76
C SER A 593 -10.24 -14.51 10.40
N VAL A 594 -9.64 -13.54 11.09
CA VAL A 594 -8.40 -13.75 11.86
C VAL A 594 -8.63 -14.74 13.01
N LEU A 595 -9.75 -14.60 13.73
CA LEU A 595 -10.15 -15.52 14.80
C LEU A 595 -10.36 -16.95 14.30
N TYR A 596 -10.99 -17.11 13.14
CA TYR A 596 -11.14 -18.43 12.54
C TYR A 596 -9.80 -19.01 12.06
N ASN A 597 -8.93 -18.18 11.47
CA ASN A 597 -7.58 -18.60 11.09
C ASN A 597 -6.74 -19.03 12.32
N ASP A 598 -6.83 -18.34 13.46
CA ASP A 598 -6.22 -18.77 14.73
C ASP A 598 -6.64 -20.19 15.12
N TYR A 599 -7.94 -20.48 15.04
CA TYR A 599 -8.47 -21.80 15.33
C TYR A 599 -7.89 -22.86 14.36
N VAL A 600 -7.95 -22.62 13.05
CA VAL A 600 -7.48 -23.57 12.03
C VAL A 600 -6.00 -23.89 12.24
N VAL A 601 -5.16 -22.86 12.37
CA VAL A 601 -3.71 -23.03 12.57
C VAL A 601 -3.43 -23.79 13.88
N ASN A 602 -4.13 -23.46 14.97
CA ASN A 602 -3.98 -24.17 16.23
C ASN A 602 -4.41 -25.65 16.13
N ARG A 603 -5.46 -25.97 15.35
CA ARG A 603 -5.86 -27.37 15.11
C ARG A 603 -4.80 -28.11 14.29
N ILE A 604 -4.18 -27.48 13.31
CA ILE A 604 -3.07 -28.07 12.54
C ILE A 604 -1.89 -28.41 13.46
N ILE A 605 -1.48 -27.46 14.31
CA ILE A 605 -0.44 -27.68 15.33
C ILE A 605 -0.83 -28.85 16.25
N SER A 606 -2.08 -28.90 16.68
CA SER A 606 -2.58 -29.96 17.58
C SER A 606 -2.50 -31.35 16.91
N LEU A 607 -2.91 -31.46 15.65
CA LEU A 607 -2.83 -32.72 14.89
C LEU A 607 -1.39 -33.23 14.78
N LEU A 608 -0.43 -32.35 14.42
CA LEU A 608 0.97 -32.75 14.34
C LEU A 608 1.53 -33.15 15.71
N ARG A 609 1.19 -32.41 16.77
CA ARG A 609 1.57 -32.74 18.15
C ARG A 609 1.05 -34.12 18.57
N GLU A 610 -0.21 -34.42 18.29
CA GLU A 610 -0.85 -35.69 18.62
C GLU A 610 -0.24 -36.87 17.84
N SER A 611 0.32 -36.63 16.65
CA SER A 611 1.03 -37.66 15.88
C SER A 611 2.32 -38.17 16.57
N GLY A 612 2.91 -37.37 17.48
CA GLY A 612 4.16 -37.69 18.17
C GLY A 612 5.40 -37.75 17.26
N THR A 613 5.29 -37.30 16.00
CA THR A 613 6.38 -37.31 15.03
C THR A 613 7.38 -36.18 15.29
N VAL A 614 8.63 -36.37 14.87
CA VAL A 614 9.59 -35.25 14.79
C VAL A 614 9.11 -34.32 13.69
N GLY A 615 8.68 -33.13 14.08
CA GLY A 615 8.05 -32.23 13.13
C GLY A 615 8.03 -30.77 13.53
N SER A 616 7.68 -29.95 12.55
CA SER A 616 7.53 -28.50 12.66
C SER A 616 6.29 -28.03 11.90
N VAL A 617 5.62 -27.00 12.42
CA VAL A 617 4.65 -26.19 11.65
C VAL A 617 5.25 -24.82 11.41
N THR A 618 5.38 -24.42 10.15
CA THR A 618 5.71 -23.05 9.74
C THR A 618 4.45 -22.39 9.22
N TYR A 619 4.09 -21.23 9.75
CA TYR A 619 3.00 -20.40 9.24
C TYR A 619 3.54 -19.06 8.77
N PHE A 620 3.16 -18.64 7.58
CA PHE A 620 3.39 -17.28 7.09
C PHE A 620 2.19 -16.81 6.27
N SER A 621 1.87 -15.52 6.32
CA SER A 621 0.96 -14.93 5.32
C SER A 621 1.75 -14.54 4.07
N ASP A 622 1.13 -14.68 2.90
CA ASP A 622 1.67 -14.21 1.64
C ASP A 622 1.82 -12.67 1.65
N HIS A 623 0.77 -11.94 1.99
CA HIS A 623 0.72 -10.50 2.24
C HIS A 623 -0.32 -10.18 3.32
N GLY A 624 -0.48 -8.91 3.65
CA GLY A 624 -1.57 -8.40 4.49
C GLY A 624 -2.53 -7.54 3.66
N ASP A 625 -3.67 -7.20 4.26
CA ASP A 625 -4.59 -6.18 3.75
C ASP A 625 -4.55 -4.94 4.65
N ASP A 626 -4.68 -3.75 4.04
CA ASP A 626 -4.94 -2.49 4.74
C ASP A 626 -6.44 -2.21 4.81
N VAL A 627 -7.07 -2.87 5.80
CA VAL A 627 -8.51 -2.77 6.07
C VAL A 627 -8.88 -1.39 6.60
N MET A 628 -8.00 -0.78 7.39
CA MET A 628 -8.23 0.52 8.02
C MET A 628 -8.28 1.65 6.98
N ALA A 629 -7.42 1.60 5.95
CA ALA A 629 -7.45 2.54 4.84
C ALA A 629 -8.48 2.16 3.75
N GLN A 630 -9.11 0.98 3.84
CA GLN A 630 -10.02 0.42 2.83
C GLN A 630 -9.35 0.25 1.44
N LEU A 631 -8.07 -0.10 1.44
CA LEU A 631 -7.27 -0.24 0.21
C LEU A 631 -7.03 -1.70 -0.20
N GLY A 632 -7.40 -2.67 0.66
CA GLY A 632 -7.04 -4.07 0.48
C GLY A 632 -5.53 -4.20 0.35
N HIS A 633 -5.05 -4.80 -0.73
CA HIS A 633 -3.64 -5.00 -1.04
C HIS A 633 -3.21 -4.36 -2.37
N ASN A 634 -3.85 -3.24 -2.74
CA ASN A 634 -3.57 -2.54 -4.00
C ASN A 634 -2.15 -1.92 -4.01
N SER A 635 -1.25 -2.54 -4.79
CA SER A 635 0.16 -2.14 -4.95
C SER A 635 0.38 -0.71 -5.43
N THR A 636 -0.58 -0.09 -6.14
CA THR A 636 -0.49 1.30 -6.62
C THR A 636 -0.73 2.33 -5.51
N LYS A 637 -1.42 1.93 -4.43
CA LYS A 637 -1.67 2.72 -3.21
C LYS A 637 -1.02 2.06 -2.00
N PHE A 638 0.20 1.58 -2.18
CA PHE A 638 0.91 0.81 -1.18
C PHE A 638 0.96 1.51 0.20
N THR A 639 0.65 0.72 1.23
CA THR A 639 0.94 1.04 2.63
C THR A 639 1.71 -0.11 3.27
N PHE A 640 2.49 0.17 4.32
CA PHE A 640 3.25 -0.89 5.00
C PHE A 640 2.36 -1.90 5.73
N ASP A 641 1.10 -1.57 6.00
CA ASP A 641 0.09 -2.50 6.52
C ASP A 641 -0.18 -3.65 5.54
N MET A 642 -0.15 -3.40 4.23
CA MET A 642 -0.29 -4.44 3.19
C MET A 642 0.88 -5.43 3.17
N ALA A 643 2.03 -5.06 3.73
CA ALA A 643 3.22 -5.91 3.79
C ALA A 643 3.49 -6.48 5.19
N ALA A 644 2.79 -6.03 6.24
CA ALA A 644 3.06 -6.44 7.62
C ALA A 644 2.44 -7.81 7.94
N ILE A 645 3.20 -8.88 7.70
CA ILE A 645 2.72 -10.26 7.78
C ILE A 645 3.13 -10.98 9.08
N PRO A 646 2.32 -11.93 9.58
CA PRO A 646 2.76 -12.87 10.59
C PRO A 646 3.72 -13.92 10.00
N LEU A 647 4.73 -14.29 10.78
CA LEU A 647 5.58 -15.46 10.56
C LEU A 647 5.78 -16.18 11.89
N MET A 648 5.52 -17.48 11.92
CA MET A 648 5.54 -18.27 13.15
C MET A 648 6.08 -19.67 12.91
N PHE A 649 6.77 -20.21 13.92
CA PHE A 649 7.25 -21.59 13.93
C PHE A 649 6.82 -22.29 15.22
N TRP A 650 6.15 -23.42 15.09
CA TRP A 650 5.93 -24.38 16.17
C TRP A 650 6.80 -25.61 15.92
N LEU A 651 7.51 -26.08 16.94
CA LEU A 651 8.42 -27.22 16.83
C LEU A 651 8.03 -28.24 17.91
N SER A 652 7.95 -29.52 17.52
CA SER A 652 7.77 -30.60 18.50
C SER A 652 8.98 -30.69 19.44
N ASP A 653 8.77 -31.19 20.67
CA ASP A 653 9.86 -31.42 21.63
C ASP A 653 10.95 -32.32 21.00
N SER A 654 10.53 -33.37 20.30
CA SER A 654 11.44 -34.27 19.57
C SER A 654 12.23 -33.58 18.46
N TYR A 655 11.69 -32.54 17.81
CA TYR A 655 12.44 -31.71 16.86
C TYR A 655 13.48 -30.86 17.60
N ILE A 656 13.12 -30.23 18.71
CA ILE A 656 14.03 -29.39 19.50
C ILE A 656 15.20 -30.23 20.03
N GLU A 657 14.94 -31.45 20.51
CA GLU A 657 15.97 -32.39 20.96
C GLU A 657 16.92 -32.80 19.83
N ARG A 658 16.40 -33.01 18.61
CA ARG A 658 17.20 -33.41 17.45
C ARG A 658 18.00 -32.26 16.85
N TYR A 659 17.43 -31.06 16.80
CA TYR A 659 18.02 -29.88 16.15
C TYR A 659 18.16 -28.68 17.11
N PRO A 660 18.90 -28.80 18.22
CA PRO A 660 18.95 -27.76 19.25
C PRO A 660 19.57 -26.45 18.74
N LEU A 661 20.52 -26.50 17.80
CA LEU A 661 21.10 -25.31 17.19
C LEU A 661 20.11 -24.55 16.30
N LYS A 662 19.27 -25.26 15.53
CA LYS A 662 18.24 -24.61 14.71
C LYS A 662 17.20 -23.92 15.58
N TYR A 663 16.74 -24.61 16.63
CA TYR A 663 15.85 -24.01 17.62
C TYR A 663 16.45 -22.75 18.24
N LYS A 664 17.72 -22.80 18.63
CA LYS A 664 18.45 -21.64 19.16
C LYS A 664 18.45 -20.48 18.16
N TYR A 665 18.84 -20.70 16.90
CA TYR A 665 18.93 -19.62 15.92
C TYR A 665 17.56 -19.06 15.51
N LEU A 666 16.54 -19.90 15.36
CA LEU A 666 15.17 -19.46 15.13
C LEU A 666 14.66 -18.52 16.25
N ASN A 667 14.97 -18.82 17.52
CA ASN A 667 14.62 -17.93 18.63
C ASN A 667 15.44 -16.64 18.61
N GLN A 668 16.76 -16.74 18.41
CA GLN A 668 17.66 -15.58 18.37
C GLN A 668 17.32 -14.60 17.25
N HIS A 669 16.72 -15.08 16.16
CA HIS A 669 16.37 -14.28 15.00
C HIS A 669 14.92 -13.79 14.97
N SER A 670 14.11 -14.10 15.98
CA SER A 670 12.68 -13.72 16.05
C SER A 670 12.42 -12.20 15.97
N ALA A 671 13.34 -11.37 16.46
CA ALA A 671 13.25 -9.91 16.36
C ALA A 671 13.94 -9.33 15.11
N LYS A 672 14.66 -10.13 14.32
CA LYS A 672 15.36 -9.64 13.13
C LYS A 672 14.37 -9.38 11.98
N LEU A 673 14.75 -8.46 11.10
CA LEU A 673 14.02 -8.19 9.88
C LEU A 673 14.05 -9.41 8.94
N PHE A 674 12.91 -9.70 8.32
CA PHE A 674 12.76 -10.81 7.37
C PHE A 674 11.77 -10.43 6.27
N THR A 675 12.05 -10.84 5.04
CA THR A 675 11.11 -10.75 3.92
C THR A 675 10.78 -12.14 3.41
N ASN A 676 9.50 -12.41 3.11
CA ASN A 676 9.05 -13.77 2.83
C ASN A 676 9.56 -14.40 1.52
N ASP A 677 10.22 -13.64 0.64
CA ASP A 677 11.02 -14.19 -0.46
C ASP A 677 12.23 -15.00 0.01
N LEU A 678 12.63 -14.88 1.29
CA LEU A 678 13.69 -15.68 1.91
C LEU A 678 13.19 -17.00 2.52
N LEU A 679 11.89 -17.31 2.38
CA LEU A 679 11.32 -18.54 2.93
C LEU A 679 11.89 -19.80 2.30
N PHE A 680 12.28 -19.79 1.03
CA PHE A 680 12.90 -20.93 0.37
C PHE A 680 14.12 -21.45 1.16
N ASP A 681 15.05 -20.55 1.48
CA ASP A 681 16.27 -20.88 2.22
C ASP A 681 15.97 -21.31 3.66
N THR A 682 15.05 -20.60 4.31
CA THR A 682 14.64 -20.87 5.69
C THR A 682 13.93 -22.22 5.82
N LEU A 683 12.99 -22.55 4.92
CA LEU A 683 12.26 -23.81 4.94
C LEU A 683 13.20 -24.99 4.71
N LEU A 684 14.14 -24.90 3.75
CA LEU A 684 15.16 -25.94 3.57
C LEU A 684 16.02 -26.11 4.83
N GLY A 685 16.34 -25.01 5.53
CA GLY A 685 17.04 -25.04 6.82
C GLY A 685 16.26 -25.77 7.91
N VAL A 686 15.00 -25.38 8.13
CA VAL A 686 14.10 -26.00 9.12
C VAL A 686 13.88 -27.49 8.82
N ILE A 687 13.70 -27.85 7.55
CA ILE A 687 13.49 -29.23 7.10
C ILE A 687 14.81 -30.04 7.08
N ASP A 688 15.97 -29.43 7.35
CA ASP A 688 17.29 -30.10 7.30
C ASP A 688 17.69 -30.66 5.93
N VAL A 689 17.33 -29.95 4.86
CA VAL A 689 17.78 -30.29 3.51
C VAL A 689 19.03 -29.51 3.18
N ARG A 690 20.08 -30.24 2.77
CA ARG A 690 21.32 -29.69 2.21
C ARG A 690 21.17 -29.66 0.70
N SER A 691 21.39 -28.51 0.09
CA SER A 691 21.31 -28.34 -1.38
C SER A 691 22.29 -27.30 -1.88
N ASP A 692 22.73 -27.44 -3.12
CA ASP A 692 23.52 -26.44 -3.85
C ASP A 692 22.75 -25.14 -4.13
N LYS A 693 21.43 -25.13 -3.95
CA LYS A 693 20.56 -23.95 -4.16
C LYS A 693 20.33 -23.12 -2.91
N ARG A 694 20.56 -23.69 -1.72
CA ARG A 694 20.30 -23.01 -0.43
C ARG A 694 21.42 -22.02 -0.10
N GLN A 695 21.05 -20.82 0.32
CA GLN A 695 21.93 -19.77 0.82
C GLN A 695 21.75 -19.60 2.34
N GLU A 696 22.71 -20.08 3.12
CA GLU A 696 22.64 -20.04 4.60
C GLU A 696 22.48 -18.63 5.19
N LYS A 697 22.97 -17.59 4.50
CA LYS A 697 22.81 -16.19 4.93
C LYS A 697 21.35 -15.70 4.95
N PHE A 698 20.45 -16.39 4.25
CA PHE A 698 19.02 -16.07 4.16
C PHE A 698 18.14 -17.04 4.93
N ASP A 699 18.73 -18.00 5.65
CA ASP A 699 18.02 -19.01 6.43
C ASP A 699 17.98 -18.63 7.91
N LEU A 700 16.79 -18.35 8.43
CA LEU A 700 16.56 -17.99 9.83
C LEU A 700 17.03 -19.04 10.85
N SER A 701 17.11 -20.31 10.45
CA SER A 701 17.58 -21.42 11.30
C SER A 701 19.11 -21.59 11.31
N SER A 702 19.84 -20.78 10.53
CA SER A 702 21.30 -20.77 10.46
C SER A 702 21.90 -19.64 11.30
N GLU A 703 23.10 -19.86 11.87
CA GLU A 703 23.90 -18.82 12.51
C GLU A 703 24.24 -17.68 11.55
N ALA A 704 24.42 -18.01 10.27
CA ALA A 704 24.84 -17.07 9.23
C ALA A 704 23.75 -16.07 8.81
N PHE A 705 22.52 -16.21 9.33
CA PHE A 705 21.40 -15.36 8.93
C PHE A 705 21.71 -13.87 9.10
N HIS A 706 21.69 -13.17 7.97
CA HIS A 706 21.88 -11.74 7.90
C HIS A 706 21.20 -11.17 6.66
N LEU A 707 20.16 -10.37 6.89
CA LEU A 707 19.59 -9.46 5.92
C LEU A 707 20.08 -8.04 6.24
N GLU A 708 20.82 -7.44 5.33
CA GLU A 708 21.28 -6.07 5.48
C GLU A 708 20.09 -5.11 5.39
N GLU A 709 19.89 -4.32 6.44
CA GLU A 709 18.79 -3.37 6.58
C GLU A 709 18.63 -2.45 5.35
N SER A 710 19.72 -1.85 4.90
CA SER A 710 19.77 -0.94 3.74
C SER A 710 19.26 -1.57 2.43
N LYS A 711 19.29 -2.91 2.33
CA LYS A 711 18.88 -3.66 1.15
C LYS A 711 17.45 -4.19 1.26
N ALA A 712 16.89 -4.26 2.46
CA ALA A 712 15.59 -4.85 2.67
C ALA A 712 14.48 -4.02 2.01
N SER A 713 13.65 -4.68 1.21
CA SER A 713 12.64 -4.04 0.37
C SER A 713 11.36 -4.88 0.25
N THR A 714 10.31 -4.23 -0.24
CA THR A 714 9.07 -4.85 -0.70
C THR A 714 8.71 -4.32 -2.10
N LEU A 715 7.61 -4.81 -2.66
CA LEU A 715 7.23 -4.65 -4.06
C LEU A 715 8.38 -5.00 -5.03
N HIS A 716 9.05 -6.11 -4.76
CA HIS A 716 10.18 -6.63 -5.55
C HIS A 716 11.31 -5.60 -5.74
N GLY A 717 11.77 -5.00 -4.65
CA GLY A 717 12.88 -4.03 -4.67
C GLY A 717 12.47 -2.58 -4.87
N LYS A 718 11.20 -2.28 -5.16
CA LYS A 718 10.74 -0.91 -5.45
C LYS A 718 10.64 -0.02 -4.22
N ILE A 719 10.23 -0.57 -3.08
CA ILE A 719 10.03 0.20 -1.84
C ILE A 719 10.97 -0.32 -0.76
N PRO A 720 11.97 0.47 -0.32
CA PRO A 720 12.81 0.11 0.82
C PRO A 720 11.97 -0.02 2.09
N LEU A 721 12.26 -1.01 2.94
CA LEU A 721 11.61 -1.15 4.24
C LEU A 721 12.06 -0.03 5.21
N PHE A 722 13.25 0.53 5.01
CA PHE A 722 13.79 1.68 5.74
C PHE A 722 13.32 3.01 5.16
N ASN A 723 12.01 3.11 4.92
CA ASN A 723 11.34 4.30 4.45
C ASN A 723 10.65 5.00 5.64
N ASP A 724 10.65 6.33 5.70
CA ASP A 724 9.97 7.08 6.78
C ASP A 724 8.46 6.82 6.85
N ALA A 725 7.84 6.34 5.77
CA ALA A 725 6.46 5.89 5.76
C ALA A 725 6.26 4.54 6.50
N ASN A 726 7.31 3.76 6.75
CA ASN A 726 7.25 2.51 7.52
C ASN A 726 7.24 2.79 9.03
N TYR A 727 6.15 3.39 9.49
CA TYR A 727 5.98 3.68 10.92
C TYR A 727 6.00 2.41 11.78
N ILE A 728 5.59 1.25 11.23
CA ILE A 728 5.58 -0.03 11.96
C ILE A 728 7.00 -0.38 12.44
N TRP A 729 8.00 -0.23 11.56
CA TRP A 729 9.40 -0.47 11.89
C TRP A 729 9.97 0.65 12.76
N TRP A 730 9.88 1.91 12.31
CA TRP A 730 10.56 3.02 12.98
C TRP A 730 10.09 3.27 14.40
N GLN A 731 8.79 3.09 14.69
CA GLN A 731 8.29 3.31 16.06
C GLN A 731 8.86 2.30 17.05
N ARG A 732 9.01 1.03 16.65
CA ARG A 732 9.62 0.00 17.51
C ARG A 732 11.12 0.24 17.64
N PHE A 733 11.83 0.43 16.53
CA PHE A 733 13.27 0.68 16.52
C PHE A 733 13.65 1.89 17.39
N ASN A 734 12.94 3.01 17.22
CA ASN A 734 13.22 4.22 17.99
C ASN A 734 12.85 4.08 19.46
N ARG A 735 11.78 3.32 19.79
CA ARG A 735 11.46 2.99 21.18
C ARG A 735 12.57 2.16 21.81
N GLU A 736 13.04 1.12 21.15
CA GLU A 736 14.13 0.27 21.65
C GLU A 736 15.40 1.09 21.86
N SER A 737 15.74 1.94 20.89
CA SER A 737 16.86 2.88 21.01
C SER A 737 16.72 3.83 22.21
N LEU A 738 15.50 4.29 22.53
CA LEU A 738 15.25 5.09 23.73
C LEU A 738 15.43 4.28 25.02
N ALA A 739 15.03 3.01 25.02
CA ALA A 739 15.21 2.12 26.17
C ALA A 739 16.69 1.84 26.42
N ASP A 740 17.50 1.65 25.37
CA ASP A 740 18.95 1.43 25.46
C ASP A 740 19.71 2.60 26.13
N ILE A 741 19.17 3.82 26.04
CA ILE A 741 19.71 5.02 26.70
C ILE A 741 18.91 5.45 27.92
N GLU A 742 18.00 4.61 28.43
CA GLU A 742 17.16 4.85 29.61
C GLU A 742 16.31 6.15 29.50
N GLN A 743 15.76 6.44 28.33
CA GLN A 743 14.94 7.63 28.06
C GLN A 743 13.47 7.30 27.73
N ASP A 744 13.09 6.03 27.67
CA ASP A 744 11.74 5.57 27.32
C ASP A 744 10.65 5.91 28.36
N GLU A 745 11.06 6.32 29.57
CA GLU A 745 10.16 6.91 30.58
C GLU A 745 10.11 8.44 30.56
N ARG A 746 11.10 9.08 29.93
CA ARG A 746 11.18 10.55 29.80
C ARG A 746 10.53 11.02 28.50
N VAL A 747 10.59 10.22 27.45
CA VAL A 747 10.04 10.53 26.13
C VAL A 747 8.87 9.59 25.87
N ILE A 748 7.65 10.10 26.00
CA ILE A 748 6.45 9.26 26.08
C ILE A 748 5.40 9.65 25.01
N PRO A 749 4.58 8.71 24.52
CA PRO A 749 3.55 9.00 23.51
C PRO A 749 2.50 10.00 23.99
N HIS A 750 2.17 10.96 23.11
CA HIS A 750 1.14 11.97 23.30
C HIS A 750 -0.24 11.48 22.83
N ARG A 751 -1.30 11.93 23.51
CA ARG A 751 -2.73 11.76 23.20
C ARG A 751 -3.12 10.31 23.00
N VAL A 752 -2.86 9.47 24.00
CA VAL A 752 -3.20 8.04 23.97
C VAL A 752 -4.65 7.87 24.42
N ASN A 753 -5.58 8.53 23.73
CA ASN A 753 -6.94 8.72 24.22
C ASN A 753 -7.89 7.55 23.91
N SER A 754 -7.44 6.48 23.27
CA SER A 754 -8.25 5.31 22.92
C SER A 754 -7.58 4.02 23.35
N ILE A 755 -8.38 2.96 23.54
CA ILE A 755 -7.85 1.61 23.83
C ILE A 755 -7.02 1.11 22.64
N GLY A 756 -7.47 1.31 21.40
CA GLY A 756 -6.72 0.88 20.21
C GLY A 756 -5.31 1.49 20.16
N LYS A 757 -5.18 2.79 20.44
CA LYS A 757 -3.87 3.46 20.47
C LYS A 757 -3.05 3.06 21.70
N LEU A 758 -3.69 2.82 22.84
CA LEU A 758 -3.01 2.28 24.03
C LEU A 758 -2.37 0.93 23.72
N HIS A 759 -3.09 0.04 23.04
CA HIS A 759 -2.57 -1.26 22.63
C HIS A 759 -1.45 -1.15 21.59
N ASP A 760 -1.56 -0.25 20.60
CA ASP A 760 -0.48 0.01 19.64
C ASP A 760 0.82 0.45 20.34
N ILE A 761 0.75 1.38 21.31
CA ILE A 761 1.96 1.80 22.05
C ILE A 761 2.48 0.68 22.97
N TRP A 762 1.58 -0.14 23.53
CA TRP A 762 1.95 -1.25 24.40
C TRP A 762 2.69 -2.34 23.64
N ALA A 763 2.23 -2.63 22.41
CA ALA A 763 2.85 -3.54 21.45
C ALA A 763 4.20 -3.03 20.93
N ALA A 764 4.36 -1.69 20.85
CA ALA A 764 5.65 -1.06 20.58
C ALA A 764 6.60 -1.06 21.79
N GLY A 765 6.14 -1.51 22.96
CA GLY A 765 6.95 -1.64 24.18
C GLY A 765 6.85 -0.47 25.17
N TYR A 766 6.01 0.54 24.91
CA TYR A 766 5.81 1.63 25.87
C TYR A 766 5.04 1.17 27.11
N ARG A 767 5.41 1.74 28.26
CA ARG A 767 4.72 1.60 29.56
C ARG A 767 4.45 2.93 30.24
N SER A 768 4.67 4.02 29.51
CA SER A 768 4.43 5.38 29.95
C SER A 768 3.71 6.13 28.84
N PHE A 769 2.73 6.96 29.16
CA PHE A 769 1.92 7.68 28.17
C PHE A 769 1.22 8.90 28.76
N GLU A 770 0.76 9.79 27.88
CA GLU A 770 -0.16 10.87 28.22
C GLU A 770 -1.58 10.56 27.74
N VAL A 771 -2.56 11.00 28.55
CA VAL A 771 -3.98 10.82 28.30
C VAL A 771 -4.79 12.03 28.75
N ASP A 772 -5.67 12.51 27.86
CA ASP A 772 -6.61 13.59 28.14
C ASP A 772 -7.83 13.05 28.91
N VAL A 773 -8.17 13.70 30.02
CA VAL A 773 -9.26 13.25 30.90
C VAL A 773 -10.20 14.40 31.29
N ILE A 774 -11.49 14.07 31.39
CA ILE A 774 -12.57 14.95 31.84
C ILE A 774 -13.29 14.30 33.03
N PHE A 775 -13.71 15.08 34.01
CA PHE A 775 -14.46 14.62 35.17
C PHE A 775 -15.96 14.96 35.09
N ASN A 776 -16.84 13.99 35.37
CA ASN A 776 -18.30 14.13 35.39
C ASN A 776 -18.86 13.82 36.79
N LEU A 777 -19.45 14.84 37.44
CA LEU A 777 -20.03 14.73 38.80
C LEU A 777 -21.22 13.77 38.91
N ASN A 778 -21.87 13.42 37.79
CA ASN A 778 -23.08 12.60 37.79
C ASN A 778 -22.82 11.09 37.64
N GLU A 779 -21.55 10.65 37.66
CA GLU A 779 -21.17 9.26 37.42
C GLU A 779 -20.29 8.70 38.53
N SER A 780 -20.42 7.40 38.81
CA SER A 780 -19.80 6.74 39.97
C SER A 780 -18.27 6.67 39.95
N SER A 781 -17.62 6.77 38.79
CA SER A 781 -16.15 6.91 38.65
C SER A 781 -15.67 8.33 38.33
N GLY A 782 -16.55 9.13 37.72
CA GLY A 782 -16.31 10.50 37.31
C GLY A 782 -15.34 10.70 36.14
N PHE A 783 -14.23 9.96 36.02
CA PHE A 783 -13.23 10.19 34.97
C PHE A 783 -13.55 9.51 33.64
N ARG A 784 -13.50 10.30 32.56
CA ARG A 784 -13.70 9.87 31.17
C ARG A 784 -12.58 10.34 30.27
N ILE A 785 -12.16 9.49 29.33
CA ILE A 785 -11.15 9.86 28.34
C ILE A 785 -11.72 10.86 27.34
N GLY A 786 -11.04 11.98 27.13
CA GLY A 786 -11.40 12.96 26.11
C GLY A 786 -10.89 14.36 26.38
N HIS A 787 -11.08 15.23 25.39
CA HIS A 787 -10.61 16.61 25.40
C HIS A 787 -11.80 17.57 25.21
N GLU A 788 -12.02 18.49 26.16
CA GLU A 788 -13.11 19.48 26.18
C GLU A 788 -14.54 18.89 26.05
N SER A 789 -15.34 19.33 25.07
CA SER A 789 -16.74 18.90 24.88
C SER A 789 -16.88 17.56 24.14
N ALA A 790 -15.76 16.98 23.68
CA ALA A 790 -15.71 15.74 22.92
C ALA A 790 -15.14 14.60 23.79
N THR A 791 -15.97 14.05 24.68
CA THR A 791 -15.61 12.83 25.41
C THR A 791 -15.72 11.63 24.49
N SER A 792 -14.78 10.68 24.58
CA SER A 792 -14.89 9.38 23.90
C SER A 792 -15.99 8.49 24.47
N GLY A 793 -16.51 8.83 25.65
CA GLY A 793 -17.46 8.02 26.38
C GLY A 793 -16.83 6.87 27.19
N LEU A 794 -15.50 6.72 27.16
CA LEU A 794 -14.78 5.64 27.84
C LEU A 794 -14.42 6.02 29.29
N PRO A 795 -14.86 5.26 30.31
CA PRO A 795 -14.37 5.42 31.68
C PRO A 795 -12.87 5.12 31.80
N PHE A 796 -12.15 5.88 32.63
CA PHE A 796 -10.70 5.70 32.81
C PHE A 796 -10.34 4.32 33.39
N GLU A 797 -11.19 3.73 34.23
CA GLU A 797 -11.00 2.37 34.74
C GLU A 797 -11.06 1.32 33.64
N ALA A 798 -12.02 1.44 32.71
CA ALA A 798 -12.12 0.52 31.58
C ALA A 798 -10.90 0.64 30.65
N TYR A 799 -10.35 1.86 30.52
CA TYR A 799 -9.10 2.11 29.81
C TYR A 799 -7.92 1.40 30.50
N LEU A 800 -7.78 1.53 31.82
CA LEU A 800 -6.74 0.83 32.58
C LEU A 800 -6.91 -0.69 32.60
N ASP A 801 -8.13 -1.18 32.78
CA ASP A 801 -8.45 -2.62 32.83
C ASP A 801 -8.17 -3.34 31.49
N SER A 802 -7.99 -2.60 30.39
CA SER A 802 -7.60 -3.16 29.08
C SER A 802 -6.13 -3.61 28.99
N ILE A 803 -5.28 -3.17 29.93
CA ILE A 803 -3.85 -3.47 29.98
C ILE A 803 -3.43 -4.05 31.33
N ASN A 804 -2.21 -4.59 31.41
CA ASN A 804 -1.62 -4.95 32.70
C ASN A 804 -1.13 -3.69 33.43
N VAL A 805 -2.02 -3.08 34.23
CA VAL A 805 -1.74 -1.83 34.97
C VAL A 805 -0.49 -1.91 35.85
N SER A 806 -0.14 -3.10 36.35
CA SER A 806 1.07 -3.28 37.18
C SER A 806 2.37 -2.91 36.45
N GLU A 807 2.41 -3.03 35.11
CA GLU A 807 3.55 -2.68 34.26
C GLU A 807 3.61 -1.18 33.93
N VAL A 808 2.53 -0.42 34.16
CA VAL A 808 2.51 1.02 33.89
C VAL A 808 3.55 1.69 34.77
N ARG A 809 4.44 2.48 34.16
CA ARG A 809 5.51 3.20 34.84
C ARG A 809 5.16 4.66 35.09
N LYS A 810 4.46 5.31 34.16
CA LYS A 810 4.09 6.73 34.27
C LYS A 810 2.84 7.07 33.45
N ILE A 811 1.92 7.81 34.04
CA ILE A 811 0.75 8.38 33.35
C ILE A 811 0.82 9.89 33.51
N TRP A 812 0.89 10.61 32.40
CA TRP A 812 0.58 12.04 32.39
C TRP A 812 -0.93 12.19 32.21
N PHE A 813 -1.59 12.61 33.29
CA PHE A 813 -3.04 12.71 33.40
C PHE A 813 -3.46 14.17 33.22
N ASP A 814 -3.87 14.54 32.01
CA ASP A 814 -4.23 15.91 31.64
C ASP A 814 -5.73 16.16 31.89
N LEU A 815 -6.04 16.74 33.06
CA LEU A 815 -7.42 16.96 33.51
C LEU A 815 -7.96 18.33 33.04
N LYS A 816 -8.87 18.28 32.08
CA LYS A 816 -9.33 19.47 31.33
C LYS A 816 -10.32 20.38 32.04
N ASN A 817 -11.10 19.86 33.00
CA ASN A 817 -12.24 20.57 33.58
C ASN A 817 -12.23 20.58 35.13
N LEU A 818 -11.05 20.66 35.73
CA LEU A 818 -10.90 20.83 37.18
C LEU A 818 -11.25 22.26 37.60
N THR A 819 -12.21 22.41 38.51
CA THR A 819 -12.71 23.72 38.98
C THR A 819 -12.87 23.76 40.50
N ALA A 820 -13.17 24.94 41.04
CA ALA A 820 -13.39 25.14 42.48
C ALA A 820 -14.62 24.36 42.99
N GLU A 821 -15.57 24.07 42.10
CA GLU A 821 -16.82 23.39 42.41
C GLU A 821 -16.71 21.86 42.46
N ASN A 822 -15.66 21.26 41.86
CA ASN A 822 -15.55 19.80 41.72
C ASN A 822 -14.26 19.19 42.27
N TYR A 823 -13.32 19.99 42.77
CA TYR A 823 -11.99 19.48 43.14
C TYR A 823 -12.02 18.45 44.28
N GLN A 824 -13.00 18.52 45.19
CA GLN A 824 -13.12 17.58 46.30
C GLN A 824 -13.55 16.20 45.80
N GLU A 825 -14.50 16.16 44.87
CA GLU A 825 -14.98 14.96 44.21
C GLU A 825 -13.88 14.35 43.31
N VAL A 826 -13.12 15.18 42.59
CA VAL A 826 -11.96 14.74 41.81
C VAL A 826 -10.91 14.10 42.72
N LEU A 827 -10.59 14.72 43.86
CA LEU A 827 -9.62 14.17 44.82
C LEU A 827 -10.08 12.83 45.38
N ALA A 828 -11.35 12.70 45.77
CA ALA A 828 -11.91 11.44 46.25
C ALA A 828 -11.89 10.35 45.17
N ALA A 829 -12.20 10.70 43.92
CA ALA A 829 -12.13 9.77 42.80
C ALA A 829 -10.69 9.32 42.50
N LEU A 830 -9.71 10.23 42.56
CA LEU A 830 -8.29 9.89 42.41
C LEU A 830 -7.81 8.96 43.53
N GLN A 831 -8.23 9.20 44.78
CA GLN A 831 -7.93 8.30 45.91
C GLN A 831 -8.52 6.90 45.68
N SER A 832 -9.75 6.81 45.20
CA SER A 832 -10.37 5.52 44.84
C SER A 832 -9.63 4.81 43.71
N LEU A 833 -9.13 5.53 42.71
CA LEU A 833 -8.30 4.95 41.64
C LEU A 833 -6.96 4.47 42.19
N ASP A 834 -6.33 5.22 43.09
CA ASP A 834 -5.08 4.83 43.74
C ASP A 834 -5.23 3.56 44.57
N ASP A 835 -6.29 3.46 45.38
CA ASP A 835 -6.59 2.27 46.18
C ASP A 835 -6.75 1.02 45.31
N ARG A 836 -7.24 1.17 44.07
CA ARG A 836 -7.47 0.06 43.14
C ARG A 836 -6.25 -0.27 42.28
N TYR A 837 -5.47 0.73 41.87
CA TYR A 837 -4.46 0.59 40.82
C TYR A 837 -3.05 1.06 41.21
N ALA A 838 -2.86 1.59 42.43
CA ALA A 838 -1.59 2.11 42.95
C ALA A 838 -0.93 3.14 42.00
N LEU A 839 -1.65 4.23 41.71
CA LEU A 839 -1.29 5.22 40.70
C LEU A 839 -0.53 6.43 41.25
N LYS A 840 -0.60 6.72 42.56
CA LYS A 840 -0.10 7.97 43.15
C LYS A 840 1.35 8.28 42.82
N ASP A 841 2.22 7.27 42.87
CA ASP A 841 3.65 7.41 42.56
C ASP A 841 3.97 7.46 41.05
N ARG A 842 2.96 7.24 40.20
CA ARG A 842 3.12 7.06 38.75
C ARG A 842 2.35 8.11 37.94
N LEU A 843 1.47 8.88 38.59
CA LEU A 843 0.56 9.80 37.94
C LEU A 843 1.01 11.25 38.11
N ILE A 844 1.15 11.96 36.99
CA ILE A 844 1.32 13.41 36.93
C ILE A 844 -0.06 14.01 36.71
N LEU A 845 -0.59 14.72 37.72
CA LEU A 845 -1.87 15.43 37.61
C LEU A 845 -1.63 16.82 37.04
N GLU A 846 -2.01 17.03 35.79
CA GLU A 846 -1.96 18.32 35.13
C GLU A 846 -3.32 19.02 35.13
N SER A 847 -3.31 20.33 35.36
CA SER A 847 -4.47 21.19 35.09
C SER A 847 -4.07 22.65 34.83
N SER A 848 -4.92 23.37 34.10
CA SER A 848 -4.81 24.81 33.84
C SER A 848 -5.48 25.70 34.90
N THR A 849 -6.10 25.10 35.93
CA THR A 849 -6.76 25.85 37.02
C THR A 849 -5.81 26.81 37.73
N THR A 850 -6.33 27.98 38.11
CA THR A 850 -5.62 29.00 38.89
C THR A 850 -6.05 29.06 40.36
N GLY A 851 -6.88 28.12 40.81
CA GLY A 851 -7.33 28.06 42.20
C GLY A 851 -6.20 27.68 43.16
N ASP A 852 -6.09 28.38 44.29
CA ASP A 852 -5.11 28.10 45.35
C ASP A 852 -5.36 26.74 46.05
N TRP A 853 -6.59 26.25 46.00
CA TRP A 853 -7.00 24.91 46.46
C TRP A 853 -6.30 23.77 45.69
N PHE A 854 -5.69 24.01 44.54
CA PHE A 854 -4.96 22.97 43.80
C PHE A 854 -3.77 22.39 44.60
N LYS A 855 -3.24 23.14 45.57
CA LYS A 855 -2.19 22.67 46.49
C LYS A 855 -2.58 21.43 47.31
N ILE A 856 -3.88 21.25 47.57
CA ILE A 856 -4.41 20.14 48.37
C ILE A 856 -4.02 18.80 47.74
N PHE A 857 -4.03 18.69 46.41
CA PHE A 857 -3.60 17.46 45.73
C PHE A 857 -2.14 17.11 46.05
N ARG A 858 -1.24 18.10 46.09
CA ARG A 858 0.16 17.85 46.47
C ARG A 858 0.29 17.51 47.95
N GLU A 859 -0.48 18.16 48.82
CA GLU A 859 -0.51 17.86 50.26
C GLU A 859 -0.97 16.41 50.52
N GLU A 860 -1.85 15.87 49.67
CA GLU A 860 -2.31 14.47 49.66
C GLU A 860 -1.35 13.49 48.93
N GLY A 861 -0.21 14.00 48.46
CA GLY A 861 0.88 13.21 47.88
C GLY A 861 0.88 13.07 46.36
N TRP A 862 0.00 13.76 45.63
CA TRP A 862 -0.02 13.71 44.16
C TRP A 862 1.07 14.59 43.53
N HIS A 863 1.67 14.14 42.43
CA HIS A 863 2.58 14.96 41.64
C HIS A 863 1.79 15.93 40.75
N THR A 864 1.69 17.19 41.16
CA THR A 864 0.90 18.20 40.43
C THR A 864 1.73 19.02 39.44
N SER A 865 1.13 19.32 38.28
CA SER A 865 1.70 20.19 37.24
C SER A 865 0.72 21.31 36.86
N TYR A 866 1.17 22.56 36.92
CA TYR A 866 0.38 23.70 36.42
C TYR A 866 0.63 23.91 34.92
N TYR A 867 -0.42 23.79 34.11
CA TYR A 867 -0.34 24.05 32.67
C TYR A 867 -0.40 25.55 32.38
N THR A 868 0.68 26.08 31.79
CA THR A 868 0.80 27.52 31.50
C THR A 868 -0.13 27.98 30.37
N PRO A 869 -0.55 29.26 30.35
CA PRO A 869 -1.44 29.79 29.32
C PRO A 869 -0.70 29.96 27.97
N THR A 870 -0.55 28.85 27.23
CA THR A 870 0.23 28.76 25.99
C THR A 870 -0.14 29.84 24.97
N ASP A 871 -1.43 30.03 24.66
CA ASP A 871 -1.83 30.99 23.63
C ASP A 871 -1.46 32.43 23.99
N ARG A 872 -1.60 32.79 25.27
CA ARG A 872 -1.20 34.10 25.77
C ARG A 872 0.33 34.28 25.71
N ILE A 873 1.09 33.26 26.08
CA ILE A 873 2.55 33.28 25.99
C ILE A 873 3.00 33.47 24.53
N VAL A 874 2.43 32.70 23.60
CA VAL A 874 2.77 32.76 22.17
C VAL A 874 2.39 34.12 21.58
N GLU A 875 1.22 34.66 21.91
CA GLU A 875 0.79 35.99 21.50
C GLU A 875 1.80 37.08 21.94
N LEU A 876 2.23 37.03 23.21
CA LEU A 876 3.17 38.01 23.76
C LEU A 876 4.58 37.89 23.19
N LEU A 877 5.07 36.66 22.98
CA LEU A 877 6.35 36.40 22.33
C LEU A 877 6.35 36.95 20.90
N ALA A 878 5.27 36.74 20.14
CA ALA A 878 5.13 37.25 18.79
C ALA A 878 5.11 38.78 18.72
N ARG A 879 4.55 39.45 19.74
CA ARG A 879 4.54 40.93 19.85
C ARG A 879 5.85 41.50 20.40
N ASN A 880 6.74 40.67 20.93
CA ASN A 880 8.01 41.06 21.56
C ASN A 880 7.84 42.14 22.66
N ASN A 881 6.73 42.11 23.42
CA ASN A 881 6.48 43.05 24.50
C ASN A 881 7.09 42.57 25.82
N ILE A 882 8.34 42.97 26.08
CA ILE A 882 9.13 42.56 27.25
C ILE A 882 8.43 42.87 28.58
N SER A 883 7.67 43.97 28.67
CA SER A 883 6.99 44.36 29.91
C SER A 883 5.87 43.37 30.25
N GLU A 884 4.99 43.09 29.28
CA GLU A 884 3.89 42.13 29.45
C GLU A 884 4.41 40.70 29.67
N LEU A 885 5.51 40.31 29.02
CA LEU A 885 6.15 39.00 29.25
C LEU A 885 6.67 38.88 30.69
N ASN A 886 7.32 39.91 31.23
CA ASN A 886 7.79 39.90 32.62
C ASN A 886 6.63 39.89 33.61
N GLU A 887 5.57 40.66 33.35
CA GLU A 887 4.38 40.69 34.18
C GLU A 887 3.69 39.32 34.22
N LEU A 888 3.49 38.69 33.06
CA LEU A 888 2.93 37.35 32.97
C LEU A 888 3.82 36.32 33.70
N ALA A 889 5.14 36.40 33.56
CA ALA A 889 6.06 35.52 34.26
C ALA A 889 5.98 35.69 35.79
N GLN A 890 5.79 36.91 36.29
CA GLN A 890 5.56 37.16 37.72
C GLN A 890 4.22 36.58 38.18
N GLN A 891 3.16 36.74 37.39
CA GLN A 891 1.84 36.16 37.69
C GLN A 891 1.90 34.64 37.76
N ILE A 892 2.52 33.99 36.77
CA ILE A 892 2.69 32.53 36.75
C ILE A 892 3.57 32.06 37.93
N ALA A 893 4.67 32.75 38.24
CA ALA A 893 5.51 32.39 39.37
C ALA A 893 4.77 32.47 40.72
N ALA A 894 4.01 33.56 40.93
CA ALA A 894 3.17 33.71 42.12
C ALA A 894 2.08 32.62 42.17
N GLN A 895 1.48 32.28 41.03
CA GLN A 895 0.51 31.18 40.93
C GLN A 895 1.11 29.83 41.35
N VAL A 896 2.30 29.50 40.82
CA VAL A 896 3.02 28.26 41.14
C VAL A 896 3.37 28.18 42.62
N GLU A 897 3.77 29.30 43.24
CA GLU A 897 4.06 29.38 44.67
C GLU A 897 2.78 29.20 45.51
N VAL A 898 1.69 29.89 45.16
CA VAL A 898 0.40 29.82 45.88
C VAL A 898 -0.21 28.41 45.80
N GLN A 899 -0.15 27.77 44.63
CA GLN A 899 -0.62 26.40 44.45
C GLN A 899 0.38 25.35 44.94
N ASN A 900 1.60 25.75 45.30
CA ASN A 900 2.66 24.86 45.73
C ASN A 900 2.84 23.65 44.77
N VAL A 901 2.78 23.83 43.44
CA VAL A 901 2.84 22.70 42.49
C VAL A 901 4.25 22.12 42.34
N ALA A 902 4.35 20.82 42.04
CA ALA A 902 5.63 20.14 41.86
C ALA A 902 6.28 20.42 40.49
N ALA A 903 5.45 20.74 39.49
CA ALA A 903 5.89 20.97 38.13
C ALA A 903 5.11 22.09 37.43
N VAL A 904 5.68 22.55 36.32
CA VAL A 904 5.01 23.41 35.34
C VAL A 904 5.05 22.72 34.00
N SER A 905 3.92 22.66 33.31
CA SER A 905 3.82 22.11 31.96
C SER A 905 3.49 23.16 30.92
N PHE A 906 4.03 22.97 29.70
CA PHE A 906 3.91 23.94 28.62
C PHE A 906 4.13 23.33 27.24
N ASP A 907 3.49 23.93 26.24
CA ASP A 907 3.77 23.67 24.83
C ASP A 907 5.19 24.14 24.45
N HIS A 908 5.88 23.41 23.56
CA HIS A 908 7.24 23.79 23.11
C HIS A 908 7.38 25.24 22.64
N ARG A 909 6.32 25.84 22.07
CA ARG A 909 6.30 27.23 21.61
C ARG A 909 6.55 28.23 22.75
N GLY A 910 6.22 27.86 23.98
CA GLY A 910 6.47 28.65 25.18
C GLY A 910 7.86 28.49 25.77
N TYR A 911 8.71 27.57 25.27
CA TYR A 911 9.98 27.24 25.92
C TYR A 911 10.92 28.45 26.10
N SER A 912 11.00 29.32 25.09
CA SER A 912 11.80 30.56 25.19
C SER A 912 11.29 31.47 26.31
N PHE A 913 9.98 31.57 26.51
CA PHE A 913 9.38 32.32 27.61
C PHE A 913 9.75 31.72 28.96
N ILE A 914 9.65 30.39 29.09
CA ILE A 914 9.99 29.66 30.31
C ILE A 914 11.44 29.96 30.72
N LYS A 915 12.39 29.81 29.78
CA LYS A 915 13.81 30.00 30.07
C LYS A 915 14.21 31.45 30.33
N GLN A 916 13.65 32.39 29.57
CA GLN A 916 14.10 33.79 29.65
C GLN A 916 13.42 34.57 30.77
N TYR A 917 12.14 34.31 31.05
CA TYR A 917 11.34 35.17 31.94
C TYR A 917 10.88 34.45 33.21
N LEU A 918 10.47 33.19 33.12
CA LEU A 918 9.84 32.48 34.24
C LEU A 918 10.84 31.73 35.13
N GLU A 919 11.82 31.03 34.55
CA GLU A 919 12.69 30.08 35.26
C GLU A 919 13.40 30.70 36.48
N SER A 920 13.90 31.93 36.34
CA SER A 920 14.58 32.66 37.41
C SER A 920 13.70 32.98 38.62
N LYS A 921 12.37 32.90 38.45
CA LYS A 921 11.35 33.21 39.47
C LYS A 921 10.77 31.96 40.12
N LEU A 922 11.06 30.77 39.60
CA LEU A 922 10.58 29.50 40.13
C LEU A 922 11.59 28.90 41.11
N ALA A 923 11.09 28.19 42.12
CA ALA A 923 11.94 27.40 43.02
C ALA A 923 12.72 26.33 42.22
N LYS A 924 13.90 25.95 42.72
CA LYS A 924 14.85 25.07 41.99
C LYS A 924 14.33 23.63 41.82
N ASP A 925 13.48 23.19 42.73
CA ASP A 925 12.86 21.87 42.78
C ASP A 925 11.62 21.74 41.89
N VAL A 926 11.03 22.86 41.43
CA VAL A 926 9.98 22.83 40.41
C VAL A 926 10.57 22.33 39.09
N VAL A 927 10.01 21.23 38.59
CA VAL A 927 10.41 20.58 37.32
C VAL A 927 9.48 20.97 36.18
N TYR A 928 9.84 20.59 34.96
CA TYR A 928 9.10 20.91 33.75
C TYR A 928 8.62 19.65 33.04
N HIS A 929 7.46 19.77 32.40
CA HIS A 929 6.96 18.79 31.44
C HIS A 929 6.54 19.51 30.17
N SER A 930 6.77 18.94 28.99
CA SER A 930 6.47 19.65 27.75
C SER A 930 6.11 18.71 26.60
N TRP A 931 5.51 19.25 25.54
CA TRP A 931 5.11 18.49 24.36
C TRP A 931 5.58 19.14 23.05
N VAL A 932 5.62 18.32 22.00
CA VAL A 932 6.23 18.50 20.65
C VAL A 932 7.72 18.15 20.61
N GLY A 933 8.03 16.89 20.90
CA GLY A 933 9.21 16.24 20.32
C GLY A 933 8.96 15.80 18.87
N PRO A 934 10.00 15.37 18.13
CA PRO A 934 9.86 14.82 16.78
C PRO A 934 8.97 13.56 16.76
N ALA A 935 8.34 13.27 15.61
CA ALA A 935 7.56 12.05 15.45
C ALA A 935 8.45 10.81 15.52
N ILE A 936 8.07 9.86 16.37
CA ILE A 936 8.82 8.61 16.60
C ILE A 936 8.82 7.66 15.40
N SER A 937 7.90 7.86 14.47
CA SER A 937 7.75 7.03 13.28
C SER A 937 8.78 7.32 12.17
N THR A 938 9.84 8.10 12.44
CA THR A 938 10.78 8.56 11.40
C THR A 938 12.20 8.13 11.68
N SER A 939 12.99 7.91 10.62
CA SER A 939 14.42 7.57 10.71
C SER A 939 15.25 8.64 11.42
N GLU A 940 14.88 9.92 11.28
CA GLU A 940 15.60 11.04 11.89
C GLU A 940 15.19 11.32 13.34
N PHE A 941 14.33 10.51 13.95
CA PHE A 941 13.77 10.78 15.28
C PHE A 941 14.84 11.05 16.34
N LEU A 942 15.80 10.14 16.53
CA LEU A 942 16.84 10.27 17.56
C LEU A 942 17.73 11.50 17.34
N LYS A 943 18.11 11.75 16.07
CA LYS A 943 18.89 12.93 15.67
C LYS A 943 18.13 14.22 16.01
N LYS A 944 16.87 14.33 15.60
CA LYS A 944 16.01 15.50 15.91
C LYS A 944 15.76 15.64 17.41
N LEU A 945 15.59 14.54 18.13
CA LEU A 945 15.36 14.55 19.57
C LEU A 945 16.59 15.11 20.29
N SER A 946 17.79 14.65 19.93
CA SER A 946 19.06 15.13 20.51
C SER A 946 19.34 16.63 20.24
N GLN A 947 18.71 17.20 19.21
CA GLN A 947 18.82 18.62 18.86
C GLN A 947 17.69 19.46 19.47
N THR A 948 16.66 18.84 20.04
CA THR A 948 15.52 19.54 20.63
C THR A 948 15.93 20.17 21.97
N PRO A 949 15.94 21.52 22.12
CA PRO A 949 16.42 22.17 23.34
C PRO A 949 15.68 21.73 24.61
N ILE A 950 14.37 21.49 24.51
CA ILE A 950 13.52 21.00 25.59
C ILE A 950 13.99 19.64 26.10
N TYR A 951 14.42 18.75 25.21
CA TYR A 951 14.93 17.44 25.59
C TYR A 951 16.31 17.52 26.27
N LEU A 952 17.14 18.50 25.90
CA LEU A 952 18.44 18.72 26.54
C LEU A 952 18.33 19.38 27.92
N ASP A 953 17.19 19.99 28.23
CA ASP A 953 16.96 20.66 29.50
C ASP A 953 16.74 19.66 30.65
N LYS A 954 17.67 19.65 31.61
CA LYS A 954 17.62 18.75 32.77
C LYS A 954 16.43 19.01 33.71
N ARG A 955 15.82 20.22 33.66
CA ARG A 955 14.60 20.50 34.42
C ARG A 955 13.38 19.88 33.76
N VAL A 956 13.43 19.59 32.46
CA VAL A 956 12.36 18.89 31.73
C VAL A 956 12.44 17.38 31.99
N ARG A 957 11.47 16.86 32.74
CA ARG A 957 11.40 15.46 33.19
C ARG A 957 10.54 14.58 32.29
N THR A 958 9.66 15.18 31.50
CA THR A 958 8.84 14.45 30.52
C THR A 958 8.69 15.27 29.24
N VAL A 959 8.85 14.61 28.09
CA VAL A 959 8.68 15.16 26.75
C VAL A 959 7.67 14.29 26.00
N LEU A 960 6.56 14.88 25.57
CA LEU A 960 5.57 14.16 24.77
C LEU A 960 5.93 14.19 23.29
N ILE A 961 5.81 13.04 22.64
CA ILE A 961 6.10 12.83 21.23
C ILE A 961 4.88 12.32 20.46
N PRO A 962 4.71 12.72 19.19
CA PRO A 962 3.71 12.11 18.31
C PRO A 962 4.00 10.63 18.09
N PHE A 963 2.95 9.80 18.23
CA PHE A 963 2.94 8.37 17.90
C PHE A 963 1.82 8.10 16.89
N HIS A 964 2.16 7.44 15.78
CA HIS A 964 1.27 7.06 14.71
C HIS A 964 0.43 5.84 15.10
N SER A 965 -0.89 5.99 15.03
CA SER A 965 -1.87 4.92 15.22
C SER A 965 -3.14 5.25 14.43
N PRO A 966 -3.78 4.26 13.78
CA PRO A 966 -5.08 4.46 13.13
C PRO A 966 -6.22 4.71 14.12
N PHE A 967 -6.01 4.43 15.42
CA PHE A 967 -7.00 4.56 16.49
C PHE A 967 -6.91 5.91 17.23
N HIS A 968 -6.61 7.01 16.56
CA HIS A 968 -6.48 8.32 17.21
C HIS A 968 -7.85 8.99 17.46
N LEU A 969 -7.94 9.81 18.52
CA LEU A 969 -9.14 10.58 18.88
C LEU A 969 -9.00 12.06 18.59
#